data_AF-A0A813B2S2-F1
#
_entry.id   AF-A0A813B2S2-F1
#
_cell.length_a   1.000
_cell.length_b   1.000
_cell.length_c   1.000
_cell.angle_alpha   90.00
_cell.angle_beta   90.00
_cell.angle_gamma   90.00
#
_symmetry.space_group_name_H-M   'P 1'
#
loop_
_entity.id
_entity.type
_entity.pdbx_description
1 polymer ?
#
loop_
_entity_poly.entity_id
_entity_poly.type
_entity_poly.pdbx_seq_one_letter_code
_entity_poly.pdbx_strand_id
1 'polypeptide(L)'
;KVVSRALALVKKCLSTGAAAVLELPFASPAWGAAELVALCEKPGVGLHTTASCSHGSSFLKRHRFLSARCCLTAACKPCTCVGKHRPVRGKSARPNRSHVPGLAFALADCFETELRGRAALLREQDLDVAGLERIALSDLALSLDWTEEEVWAWKGQVHINILEASALGRLFKRVALESAPLRFCALCDSQVARCAVIKGRSPSPGLRHATRRTSALCLAAGLYPAGLFCPTRWIPADGPTRDRPIDPPVSTLGPGFWDREKLYRDGTRARLKRWAANWVRLAFAVRPALASLPLAPSESRYAGLPFRAFLGLDFDSTLGYPGEGPPYAVGFTLGLSFLLGSSPLLTVGCRGRFQVFGVFYASFQVAFAMEDLFASWLLRRGRIWEGLLDLGRREPEQVNEVFIWYGQWLYEEGLPYYHYAETLNAFTTESPNMRRQLQAAWDLAFAWQRQEPPTHHTALPWQVLLALLSIALLWGWDDVAGILALCWGGLARVGEAMAARRCDLVLPEDVGKECGWGSYQVFMSILEPKTRFKSAKHQCLKVDQPDLVAIVIFAFEKLSPGERLWSRSGSTLRNRFRKLLLAAGLQERAVPELKDFDLASLRAGGATWLMLTTESPDYVRRRGRWITTKVMEIYIQEVSSLMYLPRLPAETRAGLFAWANGFHEAFAFALWCRKLSIQPHLRLSLLKQGLYNA
;
A
#
# COMPACT_ATOMS: atom_id res chain seq x y z
N LYS A 1 -13.56 5.31 39.98
CA LYS A 1 -12.26 5.51 39.27
C LYS A 1 -12.06 4.55 38.09
N VAL A 2 -12.09 3.21 38.27
CA VAL A 2 -11.89 2.25 37.16
C VAL A 2 -13.02 2.31 36.12
N VAL A 3 -14.28 2.36 36.56
CA VAL A 3 -15.45 2.48 35.66
C VAL A 3 -15.40 3.78 34.85
N SER A 4 -15.11 4.92 35.48
CA SER A 4 -15.00 6.22 34.79
C SER A 4 -13.89 6.23 33.72
N ARG A 5 -12.77 5.54 33.96
CA ARG A 5 -11.70 5.36 32.94
C ARG A 5 -12.16 4.49 31.77
N ALA A 6 -12.88 3.41 32.04
CA ALA A 6 -13.42 2.54 31.01
C ALA A 6 -14.48 3.25 30.15
N LEU A 7 -15.36 4.05 30.76
CA LEU A 7 -16.35 4.88 30.05
C LEU A 7 -15.68 5.98 29.22
N ALA A 8 -14.61 6.60 29.72
CA ALA A 8 -13.81 7.54 28.94
C ALA A 8 -13.16 6.89 27.71
N LEU A 9 -12.71 5.63 27.84
CA LEU A 9 -12.18 4.85 26.70
C LEU A 9 -13.26 4.58 25.65
N VAL A 10 -14.46 4.17 26.06
CA VAL A 10 -15.60 3.95 25.15
C VAL A 10 -16.00 5.26 24.46
N LYS A 11 -16.02 6.39 25.18
CA LYS A 11 -16.25 7.73 24.62
C LYS A 11 -15.18 8.11 23.56
N LYS A 12 -13.92 7.74 23.79
CA LYS A 12 -12.83 7.93 22.82
C LYS A 12 -12.95 7.00 21.61
N CYS A 13 -13.41 5.77 21.80
CA CYS A 13 -13.68 4.84 20.71
C CYS A 13 -14.79 5.38 19.80
N LEU A 14 -15.87 5.92 20.36
CA LEU A 14 -16.94 6.57 19.59
C LEU A 14 -16.44 7.74 18.75
N SER A 15 -15.56 8.60 19.28
CA SER A 15 -15.04 9.76 18.55
C SER A 15 -14.01 9.40 17.47
N THR A 16 -13.30 8.30 17.64
CA THR A 16 -12.35 7.76 16.64
C THR A 16 -13.01 6.76 15.68
N GLY A 17 -14.29 6.45 15.92
CA GLY A 17 -15.05 5.44 15.21
C GLY A 17 -14.60 4.00 15.48
N ALA A 18 -13.75 3.75 16.47
CA ALA A 18 -13.30 2.41 16.83
C ALA A 18 -14.43 1.60 17.48
N ALA A 19 -14.47 0.30 17.19
CA ALA A 19 -15.35 -0.66 17.84
C ALA A 19 -14.85 -0.95 19.26
N ALA A 20 -15.74 -0.99 20.23
CA ALA A 20 -15.40 -1.32 21.62
C ALA A 20 -16.53 -2.10 22.30
N VAL A 21 -16.15 -2.98 23.22
CA VAL A 21 -17.06 -3.72 24.10
C VAL A 21 -16.49 -3.70 25.50
N LEU A 22 -17.33 -3.33 26.46
CA LEU A 22 -17.01 -3.27 27.87
C LEU A 22 -17.96 -4.17 28.65
N GLU A 23 -17.43 -5.17 29.35
CA GLU A 23 -18.23 -5.95 30.28
C GLU A 23 -18.41 -5.19 31.60
N LEU A 24 -19.66 -5.14 32.06
CA LEU A 24 -20.02 -4.58 33.36
C LEU A 24 -20.63 -5.70 34.21
N PRO A 25 -20.20 -5.85 35.48
CA PRO A 25 -20.82 -6.80 36.41
C PRO A 25 -22.33 -6.52 36.52
N PHE A 26 -23.15 -7.58 36.49
CA PHE A 26 -24.61 -7.44 36.45
C PHE A 26 -25.20 -6.72 37.66
N ALA A 27 -24.58 -6.87 38.83
CA ALA A 27 -24.96 -6.21 40.08
C ALA A 27 -24.16 -4.92 40.37
N SER A 28 -23.48 -4.35 39.36
CA SER A 28 -22.68 -3.14 39.56
C SER A 28 -23.57 -1.94 39.90
N PRO A 29 -23.26 -1.18 40.98
CA PRO A 29 -24.00 0.05 41.32
C PRO A 29 -23.77 1.18 40.30
N ALA A 30 -22.80 1.03 39.39
CA ALA A 30 -22.51 2.01 38.35
C ALA A 30 -23.61 2.14 37.28
N TRP A 31 -24.67 1.33 37.35
CA TRP A 31 -25.76 1.34 36.36
C TRP A 31 -26.61 2.62 36.39
N GLY A 32 -26.70 3.27 37.56
CA GLY A 32 -27.39 4.56 37.71
C GLY A 32 -26.48 5.79 37.52
N ALA A 33 -25.21 5.61 37.14
CA ALA A 33 -24.31 6.74 36.94
C ALA A 33 -24.75 7.55 35.70
N ALA A 34 -24.94 8.86 35.88
CA ALA A 34 -25.37 9.77 34.81
C ALA A 34 -24.48 9.67 33.55
N GLU A 35 -23.18 9.42 33.74
CA GLU A 35 -22.19 9.26 32.67
C GLU A 35 -22.44 8.04 31.78
N LEU A 36 -22.95 6.94 32.34
CA LEU A 36 -23.30 5.73 31.60
C LEU A 36 -24.61 5.92 30.83
N VAL A 37 -25.62 6.49 31.49
CA VAL A 37 -26.92 6.80 30.88
C VAL A 37 -26.75 7.72 29.67
N ALA A 38 -26.01 8.82 29.85
CA ALA A 38 -25.70 9.77 28.77
C ALA A 38 -24.85 9.16 27.63
N LEU A 39 -24.15 8.04 27.89
CA LEU A 39 -23.39 7.33 26.86
C LEU A 39 -24.29 6.37 26.08
N CYS A 40 -25.23 5.70 26.74
CA CYS A 40 -26.22 4.81 26.11
C CYS A 40 -27.18 5.55 25.16
N GLU A 41 -27.43 6.83 25.40
CA GLU A 41 -28.24 7.67 24.51
C GLU A 41 -27.53 8.03 23.19
N LYS A 42 -26.22 7.76 23.08
CA LYS A 42 -25.46 8.11 21.87
C LYS A 42 -25.67 7.09 20.76
N PRO A 43 -25.80 7.56 19.50
CA PRO A 43 -25.95 6.66 18.36
C PRO A 43 -24.74 5.73 18.21
N GLY A 44 -25.02 4.45 18.00
CA GLY A 44 -24.00 3.40 17.89
C GLY A 44 -23.52 2.86 19.24
N VAL A 45 -24.09 3.28 20.36
CA VAL A 45 -23.88 2.62 21.66
C VAL A 45 -25.02 1.65 21.93
N GLY A 46 -24.69 0.44 22.38
CA GLY A 46 -25.65 -0.60 22.71
C GLY A 46 -25.43 -1.14 24.11
N LEU A 47 -26.53 -1.39 24.84
CA LEU A 47 -26.49 -2.14 26.08
C LEU A 47 -27.08 -3.53 25.84
N HIS A 48 -26.32 -4.54 26.24
CA HIS A 48 -26.49 -5.92 25.82
C HIS A 48 -26.42 -6.84 27.03
N THR A 49 -27.25 -7.88 27.06
CA THR A 49 -27.24 -8.87 28.16
C THR A 49 -27.25 -10.28 27.57
N THR A 50 -26.45 -11.18 28.15
CA THR A 50 -26.45 -12.59 27.76
C THR A 50 -26.26 -13.50 28.97
N ALA A 51 -26.76 -14.74 28.88
CA ALA A 51 -26.54 -15.78 29.85
C ALA A 51 -25.37 -16.69 29.41
N SER A 52 -24.44 -16.97 30.32
CA SER A 52 -23.29 -17.86 30.05
C SER A 52 -23.70 -19.28 29.64
N CYS A 53 -24.85 -19.77 30.11
CA CYS A 53 -25.35 -21.12 29.79
C CYS A 53 -25.71 -21.27 28.31
N SER A 54 -26.19 -20.21 27.66
CA SER A 54 -26.50 -20.19 26.23
C SER A 54 -25.26 -20.28 25.32
N HIS A 55 -24.07 -20.28 25.92
CA HIS A 55 -22.77 -20.40 25.27
C HIS A 55 -21.96 -21.60 25.79
N GLY A 56 -22.62 -22.57 26.42
CA GLY A 56 -22.02 -23.84 26.85
C GLY A 56 -21.57 -23.89 28.31
N SER A 57 -21.96 -22.91 29.15
CA SER A 57 -21.69 -22.98 30.59
C SER A 57 -22.70 -23.86 31.34
N SER A 58 -22.23 -24.70 32.25
CA SER A 58 -23.10 -25.42 33.19
C SER A 58 -23.70 -24.52 34.30
N PHE A 59 -23.29 -23.25 34.34
CA PHE A 59 -23.71 -22.25 35.32
C PHE A 59 -24.51 -21.13 34.66
N LEU A 60 -25.44 -20.55 35.42
CA LEU A 60 -26.18 -19.35 35.02
C LEU A 60 -25.50 -18.09 35.58
N LYS A 61 -24.60 -17.50 34.80
CA LYS A 61 -24.08 -16.14 35.04
C LYS A 61 -24.63 -15.21 33.97
N ARG A 62 -25.20 -14.09 34.39
CA ARG A 62 -25.64 -13.03 33.47
C ARG A 62 -24.49 -12.06 33.27
N HIS A 63 -24.11 -11.85 32.01
CA HIS A 63 -23.15 -10.84 31.60
C HIS A 63 -23.90 -9.66 31.00
N ARG A 64 -23.41 -8.46 31.28
CA ARG A 64 -23.93 -7.22 30.68
C ARG A 64 -22.77 -6.53 29.97
N PHE A 65 -23.00 -6.16 28.72
CA PHE A 65 -22.00 -5.52 27.88
C PHE A 65 -22.51 -4.15 27.44
N LEU A 66 -21.62 -3.16 27.50
CA LEU A 66 -21.77 -1.89 26.82
C LEU A 66 -20.93 -1.96 25.55
N SER A 67 -21.54 -1.86 24.39
CA SER A 67 -20.83 -1.80 23.11
C SER A 67 -20.87 -0.39 22.53
N ALA A 68 -19.81 -0.04 21.81
CA ALA A 68 -19.75 1.15 20.98
C ALA A 68 -19.31 0.73 19.57
N ARG A 69 -20.13 1.04 18.57
CA ARG A 69 -19.96 0.66 17.16
C ARG A 69 -19.58 -0.81 17.01
N CYS A 70 -20.27 -1.68 17.73
CA CYS A 70 -20.13 -3.13 17.63
C CYS A 70 -21.49 -3.75 17.97
N CYS A 71 -22.14 -4.38 17.01
CA CYS A 71 -23.44 -5.00 17.21
C CYS A 71 -23.27 -6.36 17.92
N LEU A 72 -23.76 -6.48 19.15
CA LEU A 72 -23.66 -7.72 19.93
C LEU A 72 -24.92 -8.58 19.87
N THR A 73 -25.89 -8.26 19.03
CA THR A 73 -27.19 -8.96 18.98
C THR A 73 -27.03 -10.46 18.79
N ALA A 74 -26.09 -10.91 17.94
CA ALA A 74 -25.82 -12.33 17.71
C ALA A 74 -25.23 -13.06 18.94
N ALA A 75 -24.42 -12.35 19.74
CA ALA A 75 -23.85 -12.87 20.98
C ALA A 75 -24.84 -12.81 22.16
N CYS A 76 -25.89 -12.00 22.07
CA CYS A 76 -26.87 -11.78 23.14
C CYS A 76 -27.96 -12.84 23.16
N LYS A 77 -27.70 -13.95 23.86
CA LYS A 77 -28.67 -15.02 24.05
C LYS A 77 -29.22 -15.04 25.48
N PRO A 78 -30.54 -15.07 25.70
CA PRO A 78 -31.13 -15.32 27.00
C PRO A 78 -30.97 -16.79 27.40
N CYS A 79 -31.15 -17.09 28.68
CA CYS A 79 -31.18 -18.46 29.17
C CYS A 79 -32.46 -19.17 28.70
N THR A 80 -32.31 -20.32 28.05
CA THR A 80 -33.43 -21.16 27.57
C THR A 80 -33.48 -22.55 28.23
N CYS A 81 -32.61 -22.82 29.22
CA CYS A 81 -32.54 -24.11 29.88
C CYS A 81 -33.81 -24.39 30.72
N VAL A 82 -34.37 -25.59 30.56
CA VAL A 82 -35.56 -26.05 31.30
C VAL A 82 -35.19 -26.67 32.67
N GLY A 83 -33.96 -27.15 32.81
CA GLY A 83 -33.44 -27.76 34.06
C GLY A 83 -32.83 -26.76 35.05
N LYS A 84 -32.65 -27.19 36.31
CA LYS A 84 -31.96 -26.39 37.34
C LYS A 84 -30.47 -26.27 37.01
N HIS A 85 -29.98 -25.03 36.95
CA HIS A 85 -28.54 -24.75 36.75
C HIS A 85 -27.73 -25.12 37.99
N ARG A 86 -26.46 -25.51 37.80
CA ARG A 86 -25.57 -25.74 38.95
C ARG A 86 -25.31 -24.42 39.68
N PRO A 87 -25.41 -24.40 41.03
CA PRO A 87 -25.09 -23.20 41.80
C PRO A 87 -23.60 -22.89 41.72
N VAL A 88 -23.25 -21.60 41.62
CA VAL A 88 -21.86 -21.11 41.59
C VAL A 88 -21.32 -21.11 43.03
N ARG A 89 -20.90 -22.28 43.55
CA ARG A 89 -20.28 -22.44 44.88
C ARG A 89 -19.02 -23.33 44.83
N GLY A 90 -18.08 -23.10 45.77
CA GLY A 90 -16.91 -23.95 46.00
C GLY A 90 -15.80 -23.91 44.93
N LYS A 91 -15.01 -24.99 44.81
CA LYS A 91 -13.91 -25.15 43.82
C LYS A 91 -14.35 -24.94 42.36
N SER A 92 -15.65 -25.07 42.09
CA SER A 92 -16.35 -24.83 40.82
C SER A 92 -16.58 -23.34 40.48
N ALA A 93 -16.41 -22.42 41.43
CA ALA A 93 -16.64 -20.98 41.28
C ALA A 93 -15.39 -20.16 40.89
N ARG A 94 -14.32 -20.80 40.40
CA ARG A 94 -13.11 -20.08 39.96
C ARG A 94 -13.43 -19.08 38.84
N PRO A 95 -12.87 -17.85 38.87
CA PRO A 95 -13.25 -16.75 37.98
C PRO A 95 -13.18 -17.10 36.47
N ASN A 96 -12.22 -17.93 36.07
CA ASN A 96 -12.00 -18.32 34.67
C ASN A 96 -13.03 -19.33 34.11
N ARG A 97 -13.88 -19.97 34.94
CA ARG A 97 -14.91 -20.90 34.43
C ARG A 97 -16.21 -20.20 34.01
N SER A 98 -16.30 -18.88 34.22
CA SER A 98 -17.45 -18.08 33.82
C SER A 98 -17.34 -17.46 32.42
N HIS A 99 -16.12 -17.36 31.88
CA HIS A 99 -15.86 -17.07 30.47
C HIS A 99 -15.69 -18.39 29.74
N VAL A 100 -16.79 -18.89 29.18
CA VAL A 100 -16.76 -20.08 28.33
C VAL A 100 -16.24 -19.71 26.94
N PRO A 101 -15.44 -20.57 26.29
CA PRO A 101 -14.94 -20.33 24.94
C PRO A 101 -16.04 -19.91 23.96
N GLY A 102 -17.24 -20.48 24.08
CA GLY A 102 -18.39 -20.12 23.24
C GLY A 102 -18.78 -18.64 23.31
N LEU A 103 -18.73 -18.02 24.49
CA LEU A 103 -19.02 -16.58 24.64
C LEU A 103 -17.90 -15.72 24.06
N ALA A 104 -16.64 -16.15 24.22
CA ALA A 104 -15.49 -15.46 23.64
C ALA A 104 -15.53 -15.50 22.09
N PHE A 105 -15.85 -16.65 21.50
CA PHE A 105 -16.04 -16.79 20.05
C PHE A 105 -17.21 -15.93 19.54
N ALA A 106 -18.34 -15.93 20.25
CA ALA A 106 -19.49 -15.10 19.87
C ALA A 106 -19.16 -13.60 19.89
N LEU A 107 -18.41 -13.13 20.89
CA LEU A 107 -17.95 -11.73 20.93
C LEU A 107 -16.92 -11.43 19.82
N ALA A 108 -16.01 -12.36 19.56
CA ALA A 108 -15.00 -12.22 18.51
C ALA A 108 -15.63 -12.14 17.11
N ASP A 109 -16.65 -12.94 16.82
CA ASP A 109 -17.39 -12.92 15.56
C ASP A 109 -18.12 -11.59 15.34
N CYS A 110 -18.69 -11.01 16.40
CA CYS A 110 -19.27 -9.67 16.36
C CYS A 110 -18.21 -8.59 16.03
N PHE A 111 -17.02 -8.68 16.65
CA PHE A 111 -15.91 -7.77 16.34
C PHE A 111 -15.39 -7.96 14.92
N GLU A 112 -15.24 -9.21 14.47
CA GLU A 112 -14.76 -9.52 13.12
C GLU A 112 -15.70 -8.96 12.04
N THR A 113 -17.01 -9.14 12.21
CA THR A 113 -18.03 -8.62 11.31
C THR A 113 -17.92 -7.09 11.19
N GLU A 114 -17.83 -6.40 12.32
CA GLU A 114 -17.71 -4.95 12.36
C GLU A 114 -16.39 -4.45 11.76
N LEU A 115 -15.26 -5.07 12.12
CA LEU A 115 -13.94 -4.68 11.62
C LEU A 115 -13.82 -4.92 10.11
N ARG A 116 -14.38 -6.03 9.60
CA ARG A 116 -14.44 -6.30 8.16
C ARG A 116 -15.35 -5.30 7.44
N GLY A 117 -16.51 -4.98 8.00
CA GLY A 117 -17.43 -3.97 7.47
C GLY A 117 -16.79 -2.58 7.42
N ARG A 118 -16.14 -2.16 8.50
CA ARG A 118 -15.37 -0.91 8.56
C ARG A 118 -14.21 -0.91 7.56
N ALA A 119 -13.45 -2.00 7.47
CA ALA A 119 -12.36 -2.11 6.52
C ALA A 119 -12.85 -2.10 5.06
N ALA A 120 -14.03 -2.65 4.76
CA ALA A 120 -14.66 -2.56 3.44
C ALA A 120 -15.08 -1.11 3.12
N LEU A 121 -15.78 -0.45 4.04
CA LEU A 121 -16.18 0.95 3.91
C LEU A 121 -14.99 1.91 3.76
N LEU A 122 -13.92 1.70 4.54
CA LEU A 122 -12.69 2.46 4.39
C LEU A 122 -12.05 2.16 3.03
N ARG A 123 -11.92 0.90 2.61
CA ARG A 123 -11.36 0.56 1.29
C ARG A 123 -12.13 1.15 0.11
N GLU A 124 -13.44 1.34 0.24
CA GLU A 124 -14.28 1.93 -0.80
C GLU A 124 -14.19 3.47 -0.84
N GLN A 125 -13.79 4.13 0.26
CA GLN A 125 -13.89 5.60 0.40
C GLN A 125 -12.57 6.30 0.75
N ASP A 126 -11.50 5.54 1.03
CA ASP A 126 -10.23 6.09 1.50
C ASP A 126 -9.35 6.45 0.30
N LEU A 127 -9.43 7.71 -0.11
CA LEU A 127 -8.38 8.31 -0.90
C LEU A 127 -7.15 8.39 0.00
N ASP A 128 -6.09 7.68 -0.37
CA ASP A 128 -4.83 7.68 0.36
C ASP A 128 -4.14 9.05 0.20
N VAL A 129 -4.56 10.00 1.05
CA VAL A 129 -4.18 11.42 1.09
C VAL A 129 -3.04 11.69 2.08
N ALA A 130 -2.66 10.73 2.92
CA ALA A 130 -1.69 10.94 3.98
C ALA A 130 -0.28 11.22 3.40
N GLY A 131 0.28 12.38 3.71
CA GLY A 131 1.60 12.79 3.21
C GLY A 131 2.33 13.74 4.16
N LEU A 132 3.18 14.60 3.59
CA LEU A 132 4.08 15.47 4.37
C LEU A 132 3.77 16.97 4.23
N GLU A 133 2.97 17.35 3.24
CA GLU A 133 2.75 18.75 2.88
C GLU A 133 1.69 19.42 3.73
N ARG A 134 1.89 20.71 3.99
CA ARG A 134 0.90 21.61 4.59
C ARG A 134 0.59 22.72 3.60
N ILE A 135 -0.67 23.15 3.57
CA ILE A 135 -1.14 24.08 2.54
C ILE A 135 -0.51 25.45 2.74
N ALA A 136 -0.51 25.95 3.98
CA ALA A 136 0.07 27.25 4.27
C ALA A 136 1.56 27.32 3.97
N LEU A 137 2.31 26.28 4.34
CA LEU A 137 3.75 26.24 4.11
C LEU A 137 4.11 26.16 2.63
N SER A 138 3.43 25.26 1.92
CA SER A 138 3.65 25.08 0.49
C SER A 138 3.27 26.37 -0.27
N ASP A 139 2.18 27.03 0.11
CA ASP A 139 1.77 28.30 -0.50
C ASP A 139 2.73 29.46 -0.18
N LEU A 140 3.15 29.63 1.07
CA LEU A 140 4.09 30.67 1.49
C LEU A 140 5.48 30.49 0.88
N ALA A 141 5.95 29.23 0.72
CA ALA A 141 7.22 28.97 0.04
C ALA A 141 7.24 29.51 -1.39
N LEU A 142 6.09 29.54 -2.08
CA LEU A 142 5.96 30.06 -3.45
C LEU A 142 5.66 31.55 -3.53
N SER A 143 5.09 32.15 -2.49
CA SER A 143 4.49 33.50 -2.55
C SER A 143 5.24 34.55 -1.73
N LEU A 144 6.18 34.13 -0.89
CA LEU A 144 7.09 35.05 -0.21
C LEU A 144 8.25 35.45 -1.13
N ASP A 145 8.75 36.66 -0.91
CA ASP A 145 9.94 37.17 -1.58
C ASP A 145 11.18 36.63 -0.87
N TRP A 146 11.94 35.79 -1.58
CA TRP A 146 13.12 35.12 -1.06
C TRP A 146 14.38 35.72 -1.66
N THR A 147 15.34 36.04 -0.81
CA THR A 147 16.66 36.53 -1.21
C THR A 147 17.73 35.46 -0.99
N GLU A 148 18.74 35.43 -1.86
CA GLU A 148 19.91 34.59 -1.67
C GLU A 148 20.86 35.23 -0.67
N GLU A 149 21.15 34.52 0.43
CA GLU A 149 22.07 34.98 1.47
C GLU A 149 23.43 34.28 1.41
N GLU A 150 23.47 32.96 1.17
CA GLU A 150 24.71 32.20 1.08
C GLU A 150 24.52 30.96 0.21
N VAL A 151 25.46 30.75 -0.72
CA VAL A 151 25.58 29.55 -1.54
C VAL A 151 27.02 29.04 -1.47
N TRP A 152 27.19 27.72 -1.35
CA TRP A 152 28.51 27.12 -1.21
C TRP A 152 28.57 25.73 -1.82
N ALA A 153 29.76 25.34 -2.25
CA ALA A 153 30.08 23.97 -2.64
C ALA A 153 30.59 23.15 -1.45
N TRP A 154 30.17 21.89 -1.36
CA TRP A 154 30.70 20.95 -0.39
C TRP A 154 31.98 20.31 -0.91
N LYS A 155 33.06 20.32 -0.10
CA LYS A 155 34.39 19.80 -0.50
C LYS A 155 34.52 18.27 -0.52
N GLY A 156 33.46 17.52 -0.25
CA GLY A 156 33.51 16.06 -0.16
C GLY A 156 32.16 15.40 -0.39
N GLN A 157 32.20 14.11 -0.77
CA GLN A 157 31.00 13.33 -1.02
C GLN A 157 30.38 12.86 0.30
N VAL A 158 29.28 13.51 0.70
CA VAL A 158 28.54 13.20 1.92
C VAL A 158 27.08 12.92 1.56
N HIS A 159 26.42 12.04 2.30
CA HIS A 159 25.01 11.73 2.09
C HIS A 159 24.13 12.99 2.18
N ILE A 160 23.17 13.13 1.26
CA ILE A 160 22.34 14.34 1.08
C ILE A 160 21.63 14.80 2.37
N ASN A 161 21.03 13.88 3.14
CA ASN A 161 20.43 14.19 4.44
C ASN A 161 21.37 14.93 5.42
N ILE A 162 22.67 14.61 5.39
CA ILE A 162 23.66 15.26 6.26
C ILE A 162 23.98 16.66 5.73
N LEU A 163 24.04 16.83 4.41
CA LEU A 163 24.23 18.13 3.80
C LEU A 163 23.06 19.06 4.13
N GLU A 164 21.81 18.57 4.03
CA GLU A 164 20.60 19.33 4.36
C GLU A 164 20.52 19.68 5.86
N ALA A 165 20.86 18.73 6.76
CA ALA A 165 20.93 19.00 8.19
C ALA A 165 22.07 19.98 8.55
N SER A 166 23.20 19.89 7.84
CA SER A 166 24.34 20.79 8.03
C SER A 166 24.06 22.19 7.49
N ALA A 167 23.26 22.31 6.42
CA ALA A 167 22.75 23.59 5.94
C ALA A 167 21.86 24.27 6.99
N LEU A 168 20.95 23.52 7.64
CA LEU A 168 20.20 24.03 8.80
C LEU A 168 21.13 24.44 9.95
N GLY A 169 22.19 23.68 10.22
CA GLY A 169 23.21 24.03 11.20
C GLY A 169 23.95 25.33 10.91
N ARG A 170 24.22 25.61 9.63
CA ARG A 170 24.79 26.89 9.20
C ARG A 170 23.81 28.03 9.37
N LEU A 171 22.55 27.83 8.97
CA LEU A 171 21.48 28.81 9.21
C LEU A 171 21.37 29.14 10.71
N PHE A 172 21.35 28.13 11.59
CA PHE A 172 21.21 28.36 13.03
C PHE A 172 22.43 29.07 13.61
N LYS A 173 23.63 28.76 13.10
CA LYS A 173 24.85 29.45 13.51
C LYS A 173 24.79 30.92 13.12
N ARG A 174 24.32 31.23 11.91
CA ARG A 174 24.14 32.61 11.46
C ARG A 174 23.14 33.35 12.34
N VAL A 175 21.95 32.79 12.51
CA VAL A 175 20.90 33.39 13.39
C VAL A 175 21.43 33.60 14.81
N ALA A 176 22.21 32.66 15.35
CA ALA A 176 22.83 32.80 16.67
C ALA A 176 23.86 33.95 16.76
N LEU A 177 24.53 34.29 15.66
CA LEU A 177 25.51 35.39 15.60
C LEU A 177 24.84 36.75 15.38
N GLU A 178 23.71 36.77 14.67
CA GLU A 178 23.04 38.00 14.24
C GLU A 178 21.87 38.41 15.15
N SER A 179 21.35 37.51 15.98
CA SER A 179 20.12 37.73 16.75
C SER A 179 20.26 37.36 18.23
N ALA A 180 19.47 38.05 19.06
CA ALA A 180 19.16 37.64 20.43
C ALA A 180 18.26 36.37 20.45
N PRO A 181 17.87 35.83 21.62
CA PRO A 181 16.98 34.66 21.69
C PRO A 181 15.73 34.81 20.82
N LEU A 182 15.60 33.93 19.82
CA LEU A 182 14.65 34.10 18.71
C LEU A 182 13.85 32.83 18.43
N ARG A 183 12.55 32.99 18.14
CA ARG A 183 11.73 31.96 17.49
C ARG A 183 11.65 32.27 16.01
N PHE A 184 12.04 31.32 15.16
CA PHE A 184 12.04 31.53 13.71
C PHE A 184 11.61 30.28 12.96
N CYS A 185 11.15 30.48 11.73
CA CYS A 185 10.73 29.40 10.83
C CYS A 185 11.88 29.01 9.91
N ALA A 186 12.16 27.71 9.78
CA ALA A 186 13.16 27.20 8.86
C ALA A 186 12.53 26.15 7.93
N LEU A 187 12.61 26.38 6.63
CA LEU A 187 12.16 25.43 5.62
C LEU A 187 13.27 24.40 5.34
N CYS A 188 12.88 23.14 5.20
CA CYS A 188 13.78 22.06 4.81
C CYS A 188 13.00 21.04 3.98
N ASP A 189 13.58 20.62 2.87
CA ASP A 189 13.00 19.66 1.94
C ASP A 189 13.33 18.20 2.23
N SER A 190 14.15 17.99 3.24
CA SER A 190 14.41 16.69 3.81
C SER A 190 13.67 16.47 5.11
N GLN A 191 12.65 15.63 5.01
CA GLN A 191 11.88 15.19 6.17
C GLN A 191 12.78 14.55 7.24
N VAL A 192 13.81 13.82 6.81
CA VAL A 192 14.76 13.15 7.70
C VAL A 192 15.63 14.18 8.42
N ALA A 193 16.25 15.12 7.69
CA ALA A 193 17.07 16.18 8.27
C ALA A 193 16.26 17.09 9.21
N ARG A 194 15.08 17.51 8.76
CA ARG A 194 14.15 18.33 9.56
C ARG A 194 13.78 17.64 10.86
N CYS A 195 13.35 16.37 10.80
CA CYS A 195 12.93 15.66 12.01
C CYS A 195 14.12 15.44 12.97
N ALA A 196 15.31 15.14 12.44
CA ALA A 196 16.52 15.00 13.22
C ALA A 196 16.87 16.30 13.98
N VAL A 197 16.95 17.42 13.27
CA VAL A 197 17.34 18.73 13.82
C VAL A 197 16.30 19.23 14.83
N ILE A 198 15.01 19.18 14.51
CA ILE A 198 13.95 19.68 15.40
C ILE A 198 13.74 18.80 16.63
N LYS A 199 13.85 17.48 16.48
CA LYS A 199 13.81 16.57 17.64
C LYS A 199 15.07 16.69 18.51
N GLY A 200 16.13 17.31 17.98
CA GLY A 200 17.45 17.42 18.62
C GLY A 200 18.21 16.10 18.72
N ARG A 201 17.76 15.06 17.99
CA ARG A 201 18.34 13.71 18.04
C ARG A 201 18.03 12.91 16.78
N SER A 202 18.98 12.10 16.36
CA SER A 202 18.84 11.19 15.22
C SER A 202 19.60 9.88 15.47
N PRO A 203 19.09 8.76 14.93
CA PRO A 203 19.83 7.52 14.98
C PRO A 203 21.15 7.54 14.23
N SER A 204 21.12 8.22 13.08
CA SER A 204 22.22 8.25 12.12
C SER A 204 23.41 9.03 12.67
N PRO A 205 24.61 8.43 12.74
CA PRO A 205 25.81 9.08 13.24
C PRO A 205 26.18 10.36 12.48
N GLY A 206 25.96 10.37 11.16
CA GLY A 206 26.21 11.54 10.32
C GLY A 206 25.28 12.71 10.66
N LEU A 207 24.00 12.43 10.93
CA LEU A 207 23.04 13.45 11.35
C LEU A 207 23.27 13.90 12.80
N ARG A 208 23.74 13.02 13.70
CA ARG A 208 24.02 13.37 15.11
C ARG A 208 24.99 14.54 15.25
N HIS A 209 25.98 14.64 14.38
CA HIS A 209 26.93 15.75 14.40
C HIS A 209 26.23 17.08 14.09
N ALA A 210 25.41 17.10 13.04
CA ALA A 210 24.60 18.26 12.70
C ALA A 210 23.60 18.60 13.81
N THR A 211 22.88 17.61 14.36
CA THR A 211 21.87 17.84 15.41
C THR A 211 22.50 18.35 16.71
N ARG A 212 23.63 17.79 17.15
CA ARG A 212 24.34 18.26 18.36
C ARG A 212 24.80 19.69 18.20
N ARG A 213 25.36 20.03 17.04
CA ARG A 213 25.78 21.39 16.73
C ARG A 213 24.58 22.34 16.73
N THR A 214 23.50 22.00 16.05
CA THR A 214 22.28 22.82 16.04
C THR A 214 21.69 22.96 17.44
N SER A 215 21.63 21.89 18.24
CA SER A 215 21.07 21.94 19.60
C SER A 215 21.95 22.76 20.55
N ALA A 216 23.27 22.65 20.45
CA ALA A 216 24.20 23.47 21.21
C ALA A 216 24.02 24.96 20.87
N LEU A 217 23.88 25.29 19.57
CA LEU A 217 23.56 26.65 19.13
C LEU A 217 22.21 27.13 19.68
N CYS A 218 21.18 26.30 19.62
CA CYS A 218 19.87 26.64 20.18
C CYS A 218 19.92 26.91 21.68
N LEU A 219 20.67 26.11 22.44
CA LEU A 219 20.82 26.31 23.87
C LEU A 219 21.66 27.56 24.19
N ALA A 220 22.79 27.73 23.51
CA ALA A 220 23.71 28.84 23.77
C ALA A 220 23.13 30.21 23.40
N ALA A 221 22.40 30.29 22.28
CA ALA A 221 21.83 31.54 21.78
C ALA A 221 20.32 31.69 22.07
N GLY A 222 19.70 30.75 22.79
CA GLY A 222 18.26 30.80 23.10
C GLY A 222 17.36 30.72 21.87
N LEU A 223 17.71 29.91 20.88
CA LEU A 223 16.96 29.77 19.63
C LEU A 223 15.86 28.70 19.72
N TYR A 224 14.69 29.00 19.13
CA TYR A 224 13.53 28.11 19.06
C TYR A 224 13.08 27.94 17.60
N PRO A 225 13.80 27.12 16.81
CA PRO A 225 13.48 26.90 15.41
C PRO A 225 12.19 26.09 15.24
N ALA A 226 11.28 26.58 14.40
CA ALA A 226 10.18 25.81 13.85
C ALA A 226 10.64 25.20 12.52
N GLY A 227 11.00 23.92 12.51
CA GLY A 227 11.41 23.22 11.28
C GLY A 227 10.19 22.73 10.52
N LEU A 228 10.03 23.28 9.32
CA LEU A 228 8.85 23.15 8.48
C LEU A 228 9.27 22.39 7.21
N PHE A 229 8.46 21.41 6.81
CA PHE A 229 8.78 20.64 5.60
C PHE A 229 8.28 21.43 4.40
N CYS A 230 9.16 21.67 3.45
CA CYS A 230 8.82 22.23 2.15
C CYS A 230 9.15 21.18 1.09
N PRO A 231 8.25 20.78 0.19
CA PRO A 231 8.61 19.79 -0.81
C PRO A 231 9.75 20.31 -1.70
N THR A 232 10.73 19.47 -2.08
CA THR A 232 11.90 19.85 -2.90
C THR A 232 11.56 20.65 -4.15
N ARG A 233 10.39 20.39 -4.77
CA ARG A 233 9.94 21.16 -5.94
C ARG A 233 9.72 22.65 -5.68
N TRP A 234 9.45 23.05 -4.43
CA TRP A 234 9.07 24.40 -4.02
C TRP A 234 10.05 24.98 -2.99
N ILE A 235 11.20 24.32 -2.74
CA ILE A 235 12.21 24.88 -1.84
C ILE A 235 12.96 26.00 -2.58
N PRO A 236 12.93 27.25 -2.10
CA PRO A 236 13.53 28.38 -2.81
C PRO A 236 15.05 28.25 -3.00
N ALA A 237 15.72 27.57 -2.05
CA ALA A 237 17.16 27.36 -2.07
C ALA A 237 17.65 26.46 -3.22
N ASP A 238 16.79 25.68 -3.89
CA ASP A 238 17.21 24.74 -4.94
C ASP A 238 17.74 25.48 -6.19
N GLY A 239 17.18 26.65 -6.52
CA GLY A 239 17.64 27.48 -7.64
C GLY A 239 19.12 27.86 -7.50
N PRO A 240 19.48 28.64 -6.46
CA PRO A 240 20.86 29.07 -6.25
C PRO A 240 21.86 27.91 -6.13
N THR A 241 21.48 26.79 -5.52
CA THR A 241 22.35 25.59 -5.45
C THR A 241 22.63 24.91 -6.79
N ARG A 242 21.92 25.31 -7.85
CA ARG A 242 22.08 24.82 -9.23
C ARG A 242 22.48 25.93 -10.20
N ASP A 243 23.10 26.99 -9.67
CA ASP A 243 23.56 28.16 -10.43
C ASP A 243 22.42 28.86 -11.22
N ARG A 244 21.22 28.88 -10.63
CA ARG A 244 20.03 29.55 -11.18
C ARG A 244 19.49 30.60 -10.19
N PRO A 245 19.00 31.77 -10.63
CA PRO A 245 18.35 32.73 -9.74
C PRO A 245 17.11 32.13 -9.05
N ILE A 246 16.76 32.68 -7.89
CA ILE A 246 15.50 32.36 -7.18
C ILE A 246 14.32 32.79 -8.06
N ASP A 247 13.31 31.92 -8.17
CA ASP A 247 12.09 32.23 -8.93
C ASP A 247 11.28 33.35 -8.25
N PRO A 248 10.70 34.29 -9.01
CA PRO A 248 9.93 35.39 -8.43
C PRO A 248 8.66 34.88 -7.71
N PRO A 249 8.16 35.62 -6.71
CA PRO A 249 6.96 35.23 -5.96
C PRO A 249 5.75 34.99 -6.86
N VAL A 250 5.08 33.87 -6.65
CA VAL A 250 3.88 33.49 -7.39
C VAL A 250 2.65 34.09 -6.69
N SER A 251 1.86 34.86 -7.45
CA SER A 251 0.56 35.39 -7.00
C SER A 251 -0.43 34.25 -6.78
N THR A 252 -0.55 33.79 -5.53
CA THR A 252 -1.46 32.70 -5.11
C THR A 252 -2.29 33.15 -3.91
N LEU A 253 -2.38 32.39 -2.81
CA LEU A 253 -3.07 32.89 -1.62
C LEU A 253 -2.24 34.00 -0.97
N GLY A 254 -0.93 33.74 -0.79
CA GLY A 254 0.03 34.75 -0.38
C GLY A 254 -0.01 35.09 1.11
N PRO A 255 0.92 35.93 1.58
CA PRO A 255 1.02 36.31 2.99
C PRO A 255 -0.23 37.04 3.50
N GLY A 256 -0.92 37.81 2.64
CA GLY A 256 -2.16 38.51 3.00
C GLY A 256 -3.35 37.59 3.30
N PHE A 257 -3.35 36.36 2.79
CA PHE A 257 -4.41 35.39 3.06
C PHE A 257 -4.28 34.71 4.42
N TRP A 258 -3.06 34.39 4.83
CA TRP A 258 -2.73 33.56 5.99
C TRP A 258 -2.67 34.36 7.30
N ASP A 259 -3.83 34.68 7.85
CA ASP A 259 -3.91 35.22 9.21
C ASP A 259 -3.55 34.16 10.30
N ARG A 260 -3.40 34.64 11.54
CA ARG A 260 -3.03 33.81 12.70
C ARG A 260 -4.00 32.65 12.93
N GLU A 261 -5.30 32.85 12.72
CA GLU A 261 -6.28 31.78 12.92
C GLU A 261 -6.14 30.71 11.84
N LYS A 262 -6.10 31.10 10.57
CA LYS A 262 -5.94 30.16 9.44
C LYS A 262 -4.63 29.37 9.54
N LEU A 263 -3.53 29.99 9.98
CA LEU A 263 -2.27 29.31 10.24
C LEU A 263 -2.39 28.27 11.36
N TYR A 264 -3.07 28.63 12.46
CA TYR A 264 -3.33 27.68 13.54
C TYR A 264 -4.19 26.50 13.06
N ARG A 265 -5.26 26.79 12.30
CA ARG A 265 -6.12 25.76 11.69
C ARG A 265 -5.33 24.86 10.77
N ASP A 266 -4.49 25.40 9.89
CA ASP A 266 -3.66 24.60 8.99
C ASP A 266 -2.64 23.74 9.74
N GLY A 267 -2.09 24.26 10.85
CA GLY A 267 -1.24 23.50 11.77
C GLY A 267 -1.94 22.28 12.37
N THR A 268 -3.25 22.37 12.63
CA THR A 268 -4.07 21.25 13.11
C THR A 268 -4.54 20.29 12.02
N ARG A 269 -4.44 20.66 10.74
CA ARG A 269 -4.81 19.78 9.63
C ARG A 269 -3.81 18.63 9.48
N ALA A 270 -4.32 17.50 8.99
CA ALA A 270 -3.50 16.40 8.55
C ALA A 270 -2.58 16.84 7.40
N ARG A 271 -1.38 16.27 7.36
CA ARG A 271 -0.44 16.50 6.26
C ARG A 271 -0.86 15.69 5.06
N LEU A 272 -0.68 16.26 3.87
CA LEU A 272 -1.25 15.74 2.64
C LEU A 272 -0.16 15.29 1.66
N LYS A 273 -0.51 14.33 0.80
CA LYS A 273 0.27 14.03 -0.41
C LYS A 273 0.16 15.19 -1.39
N ARG A 274 1.15 15.29 -2.28
CA ARG A 274 1.22 16.32 -3.32
C ARG A 274 -0.10 16.61 -4.03
N TRP A 275 -0.76 15.58 -4.56
CA TRP A 275 -1.99 15.76 -5.32
C TRP A 275 -3.10 16.37 -4.45
N ALA A 276 -3.27 15.86 -3.23
CA ALA A 276 -4.30 16.32 -2.29
C ALA A 276 -4.01 17.73 -1.78
N ALA A 277 -2.73 18.03 -1.50
CA ALA A 277 -2.30 19.36 -1.08
C ALA A 277 -2.62 20.42 -2.15
N ASN A 278 -2.36 20.11 -3.42
CA ASN A 278 -2.68 21.02 -4.52
C ASN A 278 -4.19 21.29 -4.65
N TRP A 279 -5.02 20.26 -4.51
CA TRP A 279 -6.48 20.43 -4.56
C TRP A 279 -7.03 21.26 -3.40
N VAL A 280 -6.53 21.04 -2.18
CA VAL A 280 -6.96 21.84 -1.02
C VAL A 280 -6.49 23.29 -1.15
N ARG A 281 -5.29 23.53 -1.66
CA ARG A 281 -4.79 24.88 -1.96
C ARG A 281 -5.68 25.59 -2.98
N LEU A 282 -6.05 24.90 -4.07
CA LEU A 282 -7.00 25.41 -5.06
C LEU A 282 -8.36 25.72 -4.41
N ALA A 283 -8.87 24.83 -3.56
CA ALA A 283 -10.12 25.05 -2.85
C ALA A 283 -10.07 26.29 -1.94
N PHE A 284 -8.94 26.57 -1.28
CA PHE A 284 -8.75 27.80 -0.51
C PHE A 284 -8.68 29.05 -1.39
N ALA A 285 -8.10 28.94 -2.59
CA ALA A 285 -8.03 30.05 -3.53
C ALA A 285 -9.41 30.39 -4.09
N VAL A 286 -10.20 29.36 -4.39
CA VAL A 286 -11.58 29.52 -4.87
C VAL A 286 -12.53 29.95 -3.76
N ARG A 287 -12.37 29.42 -2.53
CA ARG A 287 -13.24 29.70 -1.39
C ARG A 287 -12.42 29.91 -0.11
N PRO A 288 -11.94 31.14 0.15
CA PRO A 288 -11.12 31.48 1.31
C PRO A 288 -11.68 31.07 2.67
N ALA A 289 -13.01 31.10 2.84
CA ALA A 289 -13.68 30.71 4.07
C ALA A 289 -13.38 29.25 4.49
N LEU A 290 -13.06 28.37 3.53
CA LEU A 290 -12.70 26.98 3.81
C LEU A 290 -11.43 26.86 4.66
N ALA A 291 -10.51 27.82 4.55
CA ALA A 291 -9.30 27.84 5.35
C ALA A 291 -9.56 28.16 6.84
N SER A 292 -10.73 28.70 7.17
CA SER A 292 -11.14 29.00 8.55
C SER A 292 -12.01 27.91 9.19
N LEU A 293 -12.47 26.91 8.43
CA LEU A 293 -13.37 25.89 8.95
C LEU A 293 -12.69 25.01 10.02
N PRO A 294 -13.36 24.77 11.17
CA PRO A 294 -12.86 23.86 12.20
C PRO A 294 -12.96 22.41 11.73
N LEU A 295 -11.94 21.63 12.06
CA LEU A 295 -12.03 20.17 12.06
C LEU A 295 -12.97 19.72 13.17
N ALA A 296 -13.87 18.79 12.90
CA ALA A 296 -14.86 18.24 13.83
C ALA A 296 -14.30 18.04 15.26
N PRO A 297 -15.13 18.23 16.31
CA PRO A 297 -14.64 18.46 17.66
C PRO A 297 -13.94 17.21 18.22
N SER A 298 -12.61 17.26 18.33
CA SER A 298 -11.86 16.39 19.23
C SER A 298 -10.45 16.97 19.40
N GLU A 299 -10.15 17.40 20.62
CA GLU A 299 -8.88 17.91 21.16
C GLU A 299 -7.71 16.90 21.08
N SER A 300 -7.41 16.37 19.89
CA SER A 300 -6.44 15.29 19.72
C SER A 300 -5.63 15.54 18.45
N ARG A 301 -4.30 15.68 18.62
CA ARG A 301 -3.26 15.80 17.56
C ARG A 301 -3.21 14.64 16.54
N TYR A 302 -4.18 13.73 16.58
CA TYR A 302 -4.30 12.52 15.76
C TYR A 302 -5.65 12.40 15.04
N ALA A 303 -6.49 13.44 15.04
CA ALA A 303 -7.68 13.47 14.19
C ALA A 303 -7.25 13.78 12.75
N GLY A 304 -7.13 12.74 11.92
CA GLY A 304 -7.06 12.93 10.47
C GLY A 304 -8.29 13.69 9.99
N LEU A 305 -8.12 14.58 9.01
CA LEU A 305 -9.23 15.15 8.25
C LEU A 305 -10.05 14.00 7.64
N PRO A 306 -11.35 13.84 7.97
CA PRO A 306 -12.24 13.24 7.00
C PRO A 306 -12.46 14.29 5.92
N PHE A 307 -12.02 14.00 4.70
CA PHE A 307 -12.32 14.77 3.48
C PHE A 307 -13.82 15.10 3.30
N ARG A 308 -14.69 14.41 4.04
CA ARG A 308 -16.14 14.61 4.13
C ARG A 308 -16.59 16.03 4.53
N ALA A 309 -15.71 16.87 5.07
CA ALA A 309 -16.04 18.28 5.35
C ALA A 309 -16.25 19.14 4.09
N PHE A 310 -15.91 18.63 2.90
CA PHE A 310 -16.00 19.35 1.62
C PHE A 310 -17.04 18.81 0.63
N LEU A 311 -17.75 17.74 0.98
CA LEU A 311 -18.68 17.06 0.07
C LEU A 311 -20.12 17.27 0.52
N GLY A 312 -20.67 18.41 0.13
CA GLY A 312 -22.08 18.74 0.31
C GLY A 312 -22.71 19.44 -0.90
N LEU A 313 -22.09 19.35 -2.08
CA LEU A 313 -22.65 19.87 -3.33
C LEU A 313 -22.58 18.78 -4.40
N ASP A 314 -23.71 18.56 -5.06
CA ASP A 314 -23.85 17.62 -6.18
C ASP A 314 -23.02 18.09 -7.38
N PHE A 315 -22.26 17.16 -7.97
CA PHE A 315 -21.57 17.38 -9.23
C PHE A 315 -22.50 16.97 -10.37
N ASP A 316 -22.93 17.94 -11.16
CA ASP A 316 -23.75 17.74 -12.36
C ASP A 316 -22.83 17.43 -13.56
N SER A 317 -23.00 16.23 -14.14
CA SER A 317 -22.23 15.76 -15.29
C SER A 317 -22.71 16.29 -16.64
N THR A 318 -23.74 17.13 -16.68
CA THR A 318 -24.25 17.72 -17.94
C THR A 318 -23.47 18.95 -18.42
N LEU A 319 -22.53 19.46 -17.63
CA LEU A 319 -21.71 20.64 -17.98
C LEU A 319 -20.27 20.32 -18.42
N GLY A 320 -19.95 19.04 -18.66
CA GLY A 320 -18.63 18.61 -19.12
C GLY A 320 -17.57 18.52 -18.01
N TYR A 321 -16.53 17.72 -18.25
CA TYR A 321 -15.33 17.72 -17.40
C TYR A 321 -14.57 19.07 -17.57
N PRO A 322 -13.78 19.53 -16.58
CA PRO A 322 -12.95 20.71 -16.73
C PRO A 322 -11.96 20.49 -17.89
N GLY A 323 -12.25 21.10 -19.05
CA GLY A 323 -11.48 20.98 -20.28
C GLY A 323 -12.23 20.49 -21.51
N GLU A 324 -13.46 19.99 -21.38
CA GLU A 324 -14.22 19.45 -22.53
C GLU A 324 -15.67 19.96 -22.57
N GLY A 325 -15.83 21.17 -23.13
CA GLY A 325 -17.11 21.79 -23.52
C GLY A 325 -16.84 23.04 -24.37
N PRO A 326 -17.69 23.38 -25.36
CA PRO A 326 -17.40 24.43 -26.35
C PRO A 326 -17.29 25.84 -25.71
N PRO A 327 -16.59 26.80 -26.36
CA PRO A 327 -15.96 27.93 -25.65
C PRO A 327 -16.90 29.03 -25.12
N TYR A 328 -18.22 28.87 -25.12
CA TYR A 328 -19.14 29.98 -24.89
C TYR A 328 -20.39 29.59 -24.10
N ALA A 329 -20.28 29.27 -22.80
CA ALA A 329 -21.48 29.19 -21.93
C ALA A 329 -21.23 29.25 -20.40
N VAL A 330 -20.02 29.47 -19.90
CA VAL A 330 -19.74 29.40 -18.43
C VAL A 330 -19.96 30.74 -17.71
N GLY A 331 -20.31 31.82 -18.44
CA GLY A 331 -20.41 33.16 -17.87
C GLY A 331 -21.66 33.49 -17.05
N PHE A 332 -22.74 32.68 -17.08
CA PHE A 332 -24.04 33.15 -16.60
C PHE A 332 -24.63 32.38 -15.40
N THR A 333 -24.30 31.11 -15.20
CA THR A 333 -24.92 30.29 -14.14
C THR A 333 -24.18 30.31 -12.80
N LEU A 334 -22.90 30.69 -12.76
CA LEU A 334 -22.15 30.90 -11.51
C LEU A 334 -22.52 32.19 -10.76
N GLY A 335 -23.26 33.10 -11.41
CA GLY A 335 -23.64 34.39 -10.82
C GLY A 335 -24.79 34.34 -9.81
N LEU A 336 -25.69 33.35 -9.89
CA LEU A 336 -26.94 33.40 -9.12
C LEU A 336 -26.88 32.68 -7.76
N SER A 337 -26.04 31.65 -7.61
CA SER A 337 -25.81 31.01 -6.30
C SER A 337 -24.86 31.81 -5.40
N PHE A 338 -24.24 32.88 -5.94
CA PHE A 338 -23.29 33.74 -5.25
C PHE A 338 -23.94 34.87 -4.43
N LEU A 339 -25.25 35.06 -4.52
CA LEU A 339 -25.95 36.22 -3.93
C LEU A 339 -26.90 35.92 -2.75
N LEU A 340 -27.19 34.67 -2.41
CA LEU A 340 -28.10 34.35 -1.30
C LEU A 340 -27.41 33.55 -0.20
N GLY A 341 -26.79 34.28 0.73
CA GLY A 341 -26.29 33.74 1.99
C GLY A 341 -27.42 33.20 2.86
N SER A 342 -27.57 31.88 2.95
CA SER A 342 -28.29 31.24 4.04
C SER A 342 -27.82 29.80 4.25
N SER A 343 -27.42 29.50 5.49
CA SER A 343 -27.14 28.16 5.99
C SER A 343 -28.39 27.28 5.88
N PRO A 344 -28.23 25.96 5.67
CA PRO A 344 -29.17 25.02 6.29
C PRO A 344 -28.47 23.93 7.07
N LEU A 345 -28.81 23.89 8.36
CA LEU A 345 -28.98 22.67 9.13
C LEU A 345 -30.11 21.85 8.49
N LEU A 346 -29.85 20.63 8.02
CA LEU A 346 -30.92 19.67 7.71
C LEU A 346 -30.49 18.24 8.08
N THR A 347 -31.14 17.74 9.11
CA THR A 347 -31.27 16.33 9.48
C THR A 347 -32.22 15.63 8.52
N VAL A 348 -31.76 14.63 7.77
CA VAL A 348 -32.63 13.64 7.12
C VAL A 348 -32.02 12.25 7.27
N GLY A 349 -32.80 11.35 7.87
CA GLY A 349 -32.47 9.95 8.04
C GLY A 349 -32.95 9.07 6.88
N CYS A 350 -32.57 7.79 7.00
CA CYS A 350 -33.08 6.61 6.31
C CYS A 350 -32.60 6.28 4.87
N ARG A 351 -31.98 5.10 4.82
CA ARG A 351 -32.18 3.97 3.88
C ARG A 351 -31.72 4.11 2.43
N GLY A 352 -30.83 3.19 2.05
CA GLY A 352 -30.83 2.56 0.72
C GLY A 352 -29.68 2.97 -0.21
N ARG A 353 -28.84 1.98 -0.51
CA ARG A 353 -28.01 1.74 -1.72
C ARG A 353 -27.96 2.86 -2.78
N PHE A 354 -26.76 3.22 -3.23
CA PHE A 354 -26.30 3.00 -4.61
C PHE A 354 -24.76 3.10 -4.71
N GLN A 355 -24.19 2.19 -5.52
CA GLN A 355 -22.80 2.11 -5.98
C GLN A 355 -22.47 3.33 -6.88
N VAL A 356 -21.23 3.78 -7.07
CA VAL A 356 -20.23 3.21 -8.00
C VAL A 356 -18.85 3.88 -7.79
N PHE A 357 -17.83 3.10 -8.14
CA PHE A 357 -16.37 3.20 -8.01
C PHE A 357 -15.63 4.37 -8.69
N GLY A 358 -14.42 4.64 -8.16
CA GLY A 358 -13.28 5.18 -8.92
C GLY A 358 -11.95 5.10 -8.14
N VAL A 359 -11.01 4.23 -8.56
CA VAL A 359 -9.74 3.86 -7.88
C VAL A 359 -8.53 4.15 -8.78
N PHE A 360 -7.43 4.72 -8.25
CA PHE A 360 -6.03 4.63 -8.76
C PHE A 360 -5.06 5.11 -7.62
N TYR A 361 -3.83 4.64 -7.33
CA TYR A 361 -3.00 3.45 -7.63
C TYR A 361 -1.72 3.53 -6.73
N ALA A 362 -1.16 2.39 -6.29
CA ALA A 362 -0.03 2.27 -5.33
C ALA A 362 1.19 1.57 -5.94
N SER A 363 2.44 1.91 -5.55
CA SER A 363 3.67 1.11 -5.81
C SER A 363 4.98 1.48 -5.02
N PHE A 364 4.99 2.09 -3.82
CA PHE A 364 6.28 2.48 -3.17
C PHE A 364 6.51 2.18 -1.66
N GLN A 365 5.62 1.46 -0.95
CA GLN A 365 5.61 1.43 0.54
C GLN A 365 6.38 0.29 1.26
N VAL A 366 7.09 -0.61 0.59
CA VAL A 366 7.50 -1.89 1.23
C VAL A 366 8.79 -1.83 2.06
N ALA A 367 9.72 -0.89 1.80
CA ALA A 367 11.05 -0.90 2.45
C ALA A 367 11.10 -0.34 3.89
N PHE A 368 10.22 0.60 4.25
CA PHE A 368 10.28 1.29 5.56
C PHE A 368 9.79 0.45 6.75
N ALA A 369 9.07 -0.65 6.52
CA ALA A 369 8.42 -1.41 7.58
C ALA A 369 9.37 -2.37 8.34
N MET A 370 10.57 -2.67 7.81
CA MET A 370 11.43 -3.74 8.33
C MET A 370 12.49 -3.25 9.33
N GLU A 371 13.05 -2.05 9.14
CA GLU A 371 13.95 -1.41 10.11
C GLU A 371 13.27 -1.19 11.47
N ASP A 372 12.00 -0.76 11.45
CA ASP A 372 11.20 -0.54 12.66
C ASP A 372 11.02 -1.85 13.46
N LEU A 373 10.93 -3.00 12.77
CA LEU A 373 10.75 -4.30 13.41
C LEU A 373 12.02 -4.74 14.14
N PHE A 374 13.19 -4.58 13.53
CA PHE A 374 14.48 -4.86 14.18
C PHE A 374 14.81 -3.86 15.29
N ALA A 375 14.55 -2.57 15.09
CA ALA A 375 14.74 -1.55 16.10
C ALA A 375 13.90 -1.83 17.36
N SER A 376 12.65 -2.31 17.19
CA SER A 376 11.80 -2.73 18.30
C SER A 376 12.31 -3.99 19.03
N TRP A 377 12.97 -4.90 18.31
CA TRP A 377 13.56 -6.12 18.86
C TRP A 377 14.80 -5.82 19.69
N LEU A 378 15.66 -4.92 19.21
CA LEU A 378 16.83 -4.42 19.93
C LEU A 378 16.41 -3.75 21.24
N LEU A 379 15.40 -2.87 21.18
CA LEU A 379 14.93 -2.07 22.32
C LEU A 379 14.49 -2.97 23.48
N ARG A 380 13.80 -4.08 23.18
CA ARG A 380 13.34 -5.06 24.18
C ARG A 380 14.48 -5.79 24.89
N ARG A 381 15.67 -5.84 24.28
CA ARG A 381 16.89 -6.44 24.84
C ARG A 381 17.85 -5.39 25.39
N GLY A 382 17.36 -4.17 25.64
CA GLY A 382 18.12 -3.07 26.22
C GLY A 382 19.17 -2.48 25.27
N ARG A 383 19.09 -2.78 23.97
CA ARG A 383 19.98 -2.22 22.94
C ARG A 383 19.20 -1.30 22.02
N ILE A 384 19.86 -0.33 21.42
CA ILE A 384 19.22 0.61 20.47
C ILE A 384 19.96 0.55 19.14
N TRP A 385 19.26 0.79 18.04
CA TRP A 385 19.82 0.77 16.68
C TRP A 385 21.06 1.68 16.58
N GLU A 386 20.99 2.85 17.21
CA GLU A 386 22.08 3.79 17.34
C GLU A 386 23.31 3.25 18.04
N GLY A 387 23.09 2.44 19.07
CA GLY A 387 24.12 1.81 19.86
C GLY A 387 24.79 0.70 19.05
N LEU A 388 24.04 0.01 18.22
CA LEU A 388 24.56 -1.01 17.31
C LEU A 388 25.40 -0.42 16.16
N LEU A 389 24.94 0.69 15.56
CA LEU A 389 25.71 1.48 14.58
C LEU A 389 26.98 2.10 15.17
N ASP A 390 27.02 2.29 16.49
CA ASP A 390 28.21 2.75 17.20
C ASP A 390 29.15 1.59 17.52
N LEU A 391 28.59 0.45 17.95
CA LEU A 391 29.30 -0.80 18.18
C LEU A 391 30.00 -1.28 16.89
N GLY A 392 29.34 -1.19 15.73
CA GLY A 392 29.91 -1.64 14.45
C GLY A 392 31.10 -0.82 13.98
N ARG A 393 31.31 0.36 14.55
CA ARG A 393 32.50 1.17 14.26
C ARG A 393 33.68 0.86 15.18
N ARG A 394 33.48 0.12 16.27
CA ARG A 394 34.50 -0.19 17.28
C ARG A 394 34.81 -1.68 17.36
N GLU A 395 33.75 -2.50 17.40
CA GLU A 395 33.78 -3.94 17.59
C GLU A 395 32.80 -4.59 16.60
N PRO A 396 33.18 -4.71 15.31
CA PRO A 396 32.32 -5.26 14.28
C PRO A 396 31.92 -6.72 14.56
N GLU A 397 32.72 -7.47 15.31
CA GLU A 397 32.43 -8.84 15.75
C GLU A 397 31.18 -8.87 16.65
N GLN A 398 31.06 -7.95 17.62
CA GLN A 398 29.87 -7.88 18.48
C GLN A 398 28.60 -7.49 17.71
N VAL A 399 28.72 -6.70 16.63
CA VAL A 399 27.57 -6.41 15.76
C VAL A 399 27.16 -7.63 14.95
N ASN A 400 28.12 -8.42 14.48
CA ASN A 400 27.81 -9.71 13.88
C ASN A 400 27.07 -10.60 14.87
N GLU A 401 27.51 -10.69 16.14
CA GLU A 401 26.80 -11.47 17.16
C GLU A 401 25.35 -11.02 17.35
N VAL A 402 25.09 -9.71 17.40
CA VAL A 402 23.72 -9.19 17.55
C VAL A 402 22.87 -9.49 16.32
N PHE A 403 23.41 -9.38 15.11
CA PHE A 403 22.69 -9.79 13.90
C PHE A 403 22.50 -11.30 13.83
N ILE A 404 23.44 -12.09 14.36
CA ILE A 404 23.29 -13.54 14.45
C ILE A 404 22.14 -13.88 15.41
N TRP A 405 22.10 -13.26 16.60
CA TRP A 405 21.00 -13.45 17.55
C TRP A 405 19.65 -12.98 17.00
N TYR A 406 19.64 -11.90 16.22
CA TYR A 406 18.41 -11.45 15.58
C TYR A 406 17.93 -12.41 14.50
N GLY A 407 18.85 -12.91 13.66
CA GLY A 407 18.54 -13.91 12.66
C GLY A 407 18.01 -15.20 13.30
N GLN A 408 18.67 -15.68 14.36
CA GLN A 408 18.22 -16.85 15.14
C GLN A 408 16.84 -16.62 15.75
N TRP A 409 16.59 -15.46 16.36
CA TRP A 409 15.27 -15.15 16.92
C TRP A 409 14.19 -15.06 15.83
N LEU A 410 14.47 -14.42 14.69
CA LEU A 410 13.53 -14.37 13.58
C LEU A 410 13.21 -15.78 13.06
N TYR A 411 14.21 -16.66 13.01
CA TYR A 411 14.06 -18.05 12.61
C TYR A 411 13.18 -18.83 13.61
N GLU A 412 13.47 -18.74 14.91
CA GLU A 412 12.71 -19.39 15.98
C GLU A 412 11.24 -18.94 16.04
N GLU A 413 10.97 -17.67 15.74
CA GLU A 413 9.60 -17.11 15.69
C GLU A 413 8.89 -17.36 14.33
N GLY A 414 9.54 -18.02 13.38
CA GLY A 414 8.99 -18.33 12.06
C GLY A 414 8.77 -17.10 11.17
N LEU A 415 9.57 -16.05 11.33
CA LEU A 415 9.47 -14.81 10.54
C LEU A 415 10.26 -14.91 9.23
N PRO A 416 9.82 -14.22 8.14
CA PRO A 416 10.41 -14.42 6.81
C PRO A 416 11.88 -14.00 6.69
N TYR A 417 12.71 -14.82 6.02
CA TYR A 417 14.12 -14.54 5.71
C TYR A 417 14.37 -13.13 5.13
N TYR A 418 13.49 -12.63 4.26
CA TYR A 418 13.65 -11.31 3.65
C TYR A 418 13.71 -10.18 4.69
N HIS A 419 13.05 -10.32 5.84
CA HIS A 419 13.16 -9.34 6.92
C HIS A 419 14.59 -9.28 7.45
N TYR A 420 15.26 -10.42 7.56
CA TYR A 420 16.65 -10.49 8.01
C TYR A 420 17.62 -9.89 6.97
N ALA A 421 17.53 -10.34 5.72
CA ALA A 421 18.42 -9.88 4.64
C ALA A 421 18.27 -8.37 4.36
N GLU A 422 17.04 -7.85 4.36
CA GLU A 422 16.83 -6.42 4.20
C GLU A 422 17.30 -5.62 5.40
N THR A 423 17.21 -6.16 6.61
CA THR A 423 17.78 -5.48 7.79
C THR A 423 19.30 -5.37 7.67
N LEU A 424 19.99 -6.41 7.19
CA LEU A 424 21.43 -6.36 6.90
C LEU A 424 21.75 -5.36 5.77
N ASN A 425 20.97 -5.35 4.69
CA ASN A 425 21.13 -4.40 3.59
C ASN A 425 20.86 -2.96 4.03
N ALA A 426 19.85 -2.75 4.85
CA ALA A 426 19.52 -1.47 5.45
C ALA A 426 20.65 -0.98 6.37
N PHE A 427 21.15 -1.86 7.24
CA PHE A 427 22.27 -1.54 8.12
C PHE A 427 23.57 -1.26 7.34
N THR A 428 23.87 -2.00 6.27
CA THR A 428 25.05 -1.72 5.42
C THR A 428 24.88 -0.49 4.53
N THR A 429 23.64 -0.06 4.27
CA THR A 429 23.33 1.22 3.63
C THR A 429 23.59 2.37 4.60
N GLU A 430 23.21 2.22 5.87
CA GLU A 430 23.47 3.20 6.93
C GLU A 430 24.91 3.20 7.45
N SER A 431 25.60 2.05 7.41
CA SER A 431 26.99 1.84 7.85
C SER A 431 27.82 1.15 6.75
N PRO A 432 28.26 1.88 5.70
CA PRO A 432 28.96 1.29 4.55
C PRO A 432 30.26 0.57 4.87
N ASN A 433 30.96 0.98 5.93
CA ASN A 433 32.18 0.33 6.44
C ASN A 433 31.93 -1.12 6.90
N MET A 434 30.71 -1.43 7.36
CA MET A 434 30.32 -2.77 7.80
C MET A 434 30.03 -3.72 6.64
N ARG A 435 29.92 -3.23 5.41
CA ARG A 435 29.56 -4.04 4.22
C ARG A 435 30.49 -5.22 3.98
N ARG A 436 31.79 -5.06 4.28
CA ARG A 436 32.80 -6.14 4.16
C ARG A 436 33.08 -6.86 5.48
N GLN A 437 32.51 -6.37 6.59
CA GLN A 437 32.78 -6.88 7.95
C GLN A 437 31.60 -7.67 8.54
N LEU A 438 30.43 -7.64 7.90
CA LEU A 438 29.24 -8.43 8.28
C LEU A 438 29.23 -9.87 7.71
N GLN A 439 30.41 -10.40 7.34
CA GLN A 439 30.45 -11.71 6.70
C GLN A 439 29.87 -12.80 7.62
N ALA A 440 30.15 -12.78 8.92
CA ALA A 440 29.62 -13.77 9.86
C ALA A 440 28.08 -13.70 10.02
N ALA A 441 27.47 -12.52 9.99
CA ALA A 441 26.01 -12.37 9.94
C ALA A 441 25.42 -12.87 8.60
N TRP A 442 26.12 -12.62 7.49
CA TRP A 442 25.75 -13.19 6.19
C TRP A 442 25.96 -14.71 6.16
N ASP A 443 26.92 -15.27 6.90
CA ASP A 443 27.11 -16.71 7.02
C ASP A 443 25.94 -17.37 7.75
N LEU A 444 25.33 -16.70 8.75
CA LEU A 444 24.03 -17.13 9.29
C LEU A 444 22.93 -17.00 8.24
N ALA A 445 22.87 -15.91 7.46
CA ALA A 445 21.88 -15.76 6.39
C ALA A 445 22.01 -16.90 5.36
N PHE A 446 23.23 -17.31 5.01
CA PHE A 446 23.51 -18.43 4.13
C PHE A 446 23.20 -19.77 4.81
N ALA A 447 23.48 -19.95 6.10
CA ALA A 447 23.12 -21.14 6.85
C ALA A 447 21.58 -21.29 6.97
N TRP A 448 20.87 -20.19 7.22
CA TRP A 448 19.41 -20.12 7.16
C TRP A 448 18.95 -20.50 5.76
N GLN A 449 19.48 -19.91 4.69
CA GLN A 449 19.15 -20.34 3.32
C GLN A 449 19.58 -21.77 2.98
N ARG A 450 20.47 -22.42 3.74
CA ARG A 450 20.78 -23.85 3.58
C ARG A 450 19.77 -24.73 4.33
N GLN A 451 19.23 -24.25 5.45
CA GLN A 451 18.19 -24.95 6.23
C GLN A 451 16.77 -24.73 5.67
N GLU A 452 16.48 -23.50 5.22
CA GLU A 452 15.28 -23.08 4.50
C GLU A 452 15.68 -22.48 3.14
N PRO A 453 16.05 -23.33 2.17
CA PRO A 453 16.36 -22.87 0.83
C PRO A 453 15.27 -21.97 0.27
N PRO A 454 15.62 -20.78 -0.29
CA PRO A 454 14.69 -19.93 -0.99
C PRO A 454 13.96 -20.78 -2.02
N THR A 455 12.67 -21.00 -1.80
CA THR A 455 11.86 -21.76 -2.73
C THR A 455 11.76 -20.94 -4.00
N HIS A 456 12.50 -21.38 -5.02
CA HIS A 456 12.39 -20.79 -6.34
C HIS A 456 10.93 -20.85 -6.78
N HIS A 457 10.47 -19.85 -7.53
CA HIS A 457 9.14 -19.91 -8.11
C HIS A 457 9.07 -21.14 -9.01
N THR A 458 8.08 -22.00 -8.78
CA THR A 458 7.85 -23.19 -9.57
C THR A 458 7.62 -22.77 -11.02
N ALA A 459 8.44 -23.25 -11.95
CA ALA A 459 8.26 -22.96 -13.37
C ALA A 459 6.90 -23.46 -13.85
N LEU A 460 6.06 -22.57 -14.38
CA LEU A 460 4.70 -22.87 -14.79
C LEU A 460 4.70 -23.69 -16.10
N PRO A 461 4.24 -24.96 -16.10
CA PRO A 461 4.20 -25.78 -17.31
C PRO A 461 3.26 -25.19 -18.36
N TRP A 462 3.59 -25.36 -19.65
CA TRP A 462 2.80 -24.80 -20.74
C TRP A 462 1.35 -25.32 -20.75
N GLN A 463 1.11 -26.55 -20.28
CA GLN A 463 -0.24 -27.11 -20.14
C GLN A 463 -1.08 -26.31 -19.14
N VAL A 464 -0.46 -25.89 -18.03
CA VAL A 464 -1.10 -25.02 -17.05
C VAL A 464 -1.37 -23.65 -17.68
N LEU A 465 -0.43 -23.11 -18.45
CA LEU A 465 -0.62 -21.83 -19.15
C LEU A 465 -1.85 -21.89 -20.08
N LEU A 466 -1.93 -22.89 -20.95
CA LEU A 466 -3.05 -23.05 -21.87
C LEU A 466 -4.36 -23.16 -21.12
N ALA A 467 -4.43 -23.95 -20.04
CA ALA A 467 -5.62 -24.04 -19.22
C ALA A 467 -6.05 -22.67 -18.65
N LEU A 468 -5.10 -21.88 -18.14
CA LEU A 468 -5.38 -20.54 -17.61
C LEU A 468 -5.84 -19.57 -18.72
N LEU A 469 -5.26 -19.67 -19.92
CA LEU A 469 -5.66 -18.87 -21.09
C LEU A 469 -7.07 -19.24 -21.56
N SER A 470 -7.39 -20.54 -21.67
CA SER A 470 -8.73 -21.03 -22.00
C SER A 470 -9.77 -20.46 -21.04
N ILE A 471 -9.54 -20.60 -19.73
CA ILE A 471 -10.47 -20.10 -18.70
C ILE A 471 -10.59 -18.58 -18.79
N ALA A 472 -9.47 -17.86 -18.94
CA ALA A 472 -9.49 -16.40 -19.05
C ALA A 472 -10.30 -15.91 -20.26
N LEU A 473 -10.14 -16.55 -21.42
CA LEU A 473 -10.87 -16.21 -22.65
C LEU A 473 -12.37 -16.47 -22.51
N LEU A 474 -12.75 -17.60 -21.91
CA LEU A 474 -14.16 -17.96 -21.65
C LEU A 474 -14.83 -17.04 -20.63
N TRP A 475 -14.07 -16.54 -19.64
CA TRP A 475 -14.54 -15.57 -18.66
C TRP A 475 -14.56 -14.13 -19.20
N GLY A 476 -14.10 -13.92 -20.43
CA GLY A 476 -13.99 -12.59 -21.04
C GLY A 476 -12.90 -11.72 -20.43
N TRP A 477 -11.86 -12.33 -19.84
CA TRP A 477 -10.70 -11.66 -19.27
C TRP A 477 -9.57 -11.57 -20.31
N ASP A 478 -9.89 -10.97 -21.46
CA ASP A 478 -9.02 -10.90 -22.64
C ASP A 478 -7.69 -10.20 -22.33
N ASP A 479 -7.74 -9.12 -21.56
CA ASP A 479 -6.56 -8.39 -21.11
C ASP A 479 -5.68 -9.20 -20.14
N VAL A 480 -6.27 -10.03 -19.28
CA VAL A 480 -5.51 -10.98 -18.45
C VAL A 480 -4.83 -12.00 -19.35
N ALA A 481 -5.54 -12.60 -20.30
CA ALA A 481 -4.96 -13.57 -21.25
C ALA A 481 -3.78 -12.96 -22.03
N GLY A 482 -3.93 -11.72 -22.52
CA GLY A 482 -2.85 -10.97 -23.18
C GLY A 482 -1.64 -10.73 -22.27
N ILE A 483 -1.85 -10.32 -21.01
CA ILE A 483 -0.75 -10.13 -20.04
C ILE A 483 -0.04 -11.45 -19.73
N LEU A 484 -0.78 -12.55 -19.55
CA LEU A 484 -0.19 -13.87 -19.32
C LEU A 484 0.66 -14.32 -20.52
N ALA A 485 0.14 -14.13 -21.74
CA ALA A 485 0.86 -14.43 -22.98
C ALA A 485 2.15 -13.62 -23.12
N LEU A 486 2.13 -12.32 -22.81
CA LEU A 486 3.33 -11.46 -22.81
C LEU A 486 4.36 -11.90 -21.74
N CYS A 487 3.89 -12.22 -20.53
CA CYS A 487 4.77 -12.62 -19.42
C CYS A 487 5.45 -13.97 -19.68
N TRP A 488 4.72 -14.94 -20.24
CA TRP A 488 5.25 -16.27 -20.52
C TRP A 488 6.03 -16.31 -21.83
N GLY A 489 5.44 -15.87 -22.95
CA GLY A 489 6.08 -15.94 -24.28
C GLY A 489 7.20 -14.92 -24.48
N GLY A 490 7.05 -13.72 -23.91
CA GLY A 490 8.05 -12.66 -23.97
C GLY A 490 9.05 -12.66 -22.82
N LEU A 491 8.92 -13.63 -21.90
CA LEU A 491 9.62 -13.66 -20.63
C LEU A 491 9.49 -12.32 -19.90
N ALA A 492 8.37 -11.59 -20.02
CA ALA A 492 8.23 -10.28 -19.39
C ALA A 492 8.22 -10.42 -17.86
N ARG A 493 8.83 -9.47 -17.14
CA ARG A 493 8.45 -9.32 -15.72
C ARG A 493 7.03 -8.78 -15.70
N VAL A 494 6.18 -9.27 -14.80
CA VAL A 494 4.78 -8.81 -14.71
C VAL A 494 4.64 -7.29 -14.56
N GLY A 495 5.56 -6.64 -13.84
CA GLY A 495 5.60 -5.19 -13.72
C GLY A 495 5.93 -4.46 -15.03
N GLU A 496 6.72 -5.07 -15.92
CA GLU A 496 7.02 -4.53 -17.26
C GLU A 496 5.75 -4.58 -18.13
N ALA A 497 5.05 -5.72 -18.15
CA ALA A 497 3.82 -5.88 -18.92
C ALA A 497 2.67 -4.98 -18.41
N MET A 498 2.56 -4.79 -17.09
CA MET A 498 1.54 -3.91 -16.51
C MET A 498 1.78 -2.43 -16.76
N ALA A 499 3.03 -2.00 -16.91
CA ALA A 499 3.39 -0.60 -17.14
C ALA A 499 3.28 -0.21 -18.62
N ALA A 500 3.29 -1.18 -19.52
CA ALA A 500 3.27 -0.98 -20.97
C ALA A 500 1.94 -0.39 -21.47
N ARG A 501 2.05 0.40 -22.53
CA ARG A 501 0.95 0.97 -23.32
C ARG A 501 0.86 0.30 -24.68
N ARG A 502 -0.23 0.53 -25.39
CA ARG A 502 -0.41 0.01 -26.76
C ARG A 502 0.66 0.53 -27.72
N CYS A 503 1.11 1.78 -27.59
CA CYS A 503 2.21 2.34 -28.39
C CYS A 503 3.57 1.69 -28.11
N ASP A 504 3.73 1.02 -26.96
CA ASP A 504 4.95 0.27 -26.65
C ASP A 504 4.95 -1.11 -27.33
N LEU A 505 3.81 -1.56 -27.85
CA LEU A 505 3.59 -2.85 -28.49
C LEU A 505 3.58 -2.69 -30.00
N VAL A 506 4.37 -3.50 -30.70
CA VAL A 506 4.37 -3.60 -32.17
C VAL A 506 3.72 -4.94 -32.53
N LEU A 507 2.52 -4.87 -33.10
CA LEU A 507 1.78 -6.02 -33.60
C LEU A 507 2.13 -6.28 -35.08
N PRO A 508 1.97 -7.52 -35.60
CA PRO A 508 2.17 -7.82 -37.02
C PRO A 508 1.36 -6.93 -37.97
N GLU A 509 0.17 -6.49 -37.54
CA GLU A 509 -0.68 -5.57 -38.32
C GLU A 509 -0.10 -4.16 -38.44
N ASP A 510 0.71 -3.74 -37.46
CA ASP A 510 1.35 -2.42 -37.46
C ASP A 510 2.50 -2.33 -38.49
N VAL A 511 3.06 -3.48 -38.90
CA VAL A 511 4.25 -3.57 -39.79
C VAL A 511 3.91 -4.03 -41.21
N GLY A 512 2.63 -4.33 -41.49
CA GLY A 512 2.14 -4.80 -42.79
C GLY A 512 2.28 -6.32 -42.96
N LYS A 513 1.13 -7.04 -43.02
CA LYS A 513 1.09 -8.51 -43.19
C LYS A 513 1.73 -9.00 -44.50
N GLU A 514 1.74 -8.15 -45.52
CA GLU A 514 2.19 -8.46 -46.89
C GLU A 514 3.71 -8.25 -47.09
N CYS A 515 4.37 -7.56 -46.16
CA CYS A 515 5.79 -7.27 -46.21
C CYS A 515 6.54 -8.35 -45.39
N GLY A 516 6.99 -9.40 -46.07
CA GLY A 516 7.65 -10.56 -45.45
C GLY A 516 8.80 -10.22 -44.50
N TRP A 517 8.97 -11.08 -43.48
CA TRP A 517 9.86 -10.99 -42.30
C TRP A 517 9.31 -10.17 -41.10
N GLY A 518 8.34 -10.75 -40.39
CA GLY A 518 7.79 -10.17 -39.15
C GLY A 518 6.36 -10.61 -38.81
N SER A 519 5.68 -11.27 -39.75
CA SER A 519 4.23 -11.53 -39.80
C SER A 519 3.64 -12.36 -38.64
N TYR A 520 4.48 -12.93 -37.78
CA TYR A 520 4.08 -13.81 -36.68
C TYR A 520 4.79 -13.47 -35.37
N GLN A 521 5.21 -12.21 -35.19
CA GLN A 521 5.96 -11.79 -34.02
C GLN A 521 5.39 -10.50 -33.43
N VAL A 522 5.33 -10.44 -32.10
CA VAL A 522 5.01 -9.22 -31.38
C VAL A 522 6.28 -8.72 -30.71
N PHE A 523 6.54 -7.42 -30.76
CA PHE A 523 7.61 -6.78 -30.00
C PHE A 523 7.02 -5.82 -28.97
N MET A 524 7.65 -5.70 -27.80
CA MET A 524 7.26 -4.71 -26.79
C MET A 524 8.49 -4.00 -26.25
N SER A 525 8.48 -2.67 -26.31
CA SER A 525 9.50 -1.79 -25.73
C SER A 525 9.34 -1.72 -24.21
N ILE A 526 10.46 -1.71 -23.48
CA ILE A 526 10.49 -1.60 -22.02
C ILE A 526 11.08 -0.23 -21.65
N LEU A 527 10.22 0.68 -21.19
CA LEU A 527 10.58 2.05 -20.85
C LEU A 527 11.45 2.17 -19.58
N GLU A 528 11.18 1.36 -18.55
CA GLU A 528 11.93 1.39 -17.27
C GLU A 528 12.42 -0.01 -16.85
N PRO A 529 13.46 -0.57 -17.51
CA PRO A 529 13.98 -1.88 -17.13
C PRO A 529 14.62 -1.81 -15.73
N LYS A 530 14.40 -2.83 -14.89
CA LYS A 530 15.02 -2.94 -13.54
C LYS A 530 16.56 -2.84 -13.56
N THR A 531 17.18 -3.10 -14.70
CA THR A 531 18.63 -3.03 -14.93
C THR A 531 19.11 -1.72 -15.55
N ARG A 532 18.29 -0.66 -15.60
CA ARG A 532 18.62 0.63 -16.27
C ARG A 532 19.94 1.29 -15.81
N PHE A 533 20.42 0.93 -14.63
CA PHE A 533 21.69 1.42 -14.07
C PHE A 533 22.89 0.48 -14.31
N LYS A 534 22.67 -0.70 -14.92
CA LYS A 534 23.68 -1.74 -15.15
C LYS A 534 23.74 -2.27 -16.59
N SER A 535 22.74 -1.98 -17.43
CA SER A 535 22.63 -2.50 -18.81
C SER A 535 21.90 -1.50 -19.72
N ALA A 536 21.75 -1.84 -21.00
CA ALA A 536 21.14 -0.99 -22.03
C ALA A 536 19.80 -0.35 -21.59
N LYS A 537 19.67 0.96 -21.84
CA LYS A 537 18.54 1.80 -21.43
C LYS A 537 17.22 1.45 -22.15
N HIS A 538 17.31 0.89 -23.35
CA HIS A 538 16.16 0.44 -24.15
C HIS A 538 16.26 -1.08 -24.30
N GLN A 539 15.34 -1.80 -23.65
CA GLN A 539 15.22 -3.25 -23.81
C GLN A 539 13.91 -3.54 -24.54
N CYS A 540 13.92 -4.54 -25.42
CA CYS A 540 12.70 -5.07 -26.02
C CYS A 540 12.49 -6.52 -25.58
N LEU A 541 11.23 -6.91 -25.47
CA LEU A 541 10.86 -8.31 -25.54
C LEU A 541 10.22 -8.58 -26.89
N LYS A 542 10.19 -9.85 -27.28
CA LYS A 542 9.42 -10.31 -28.43
C LYS A 542 8.60 -11.53 -28.01
N VAL A 543 7.56 -11.86 -28.75
CA VAL A 543 6.78 -13.09 -28.63
C VAL A 543 6.65 -13.65 -30.04
N ASP A 544 6.92 -14.94 -30.22
CA ASP A 544 7.00 -15.59 -31.53
C ASP A 544 6.27 -16.94 -31.58
N GLN A 545 5.65 -17.37 -30.48
CA GLN A 545 4.75 -18.51 -30.45
C GLN A 545 3.41 -18.11 -31.09
N PRO A 546 2.96 -18.79 -32.17
CA PRO A 546 1.79 -18.37 -32.94
C PRO A 546 0.52 -18.16 -32.09
N ASP A 547 0.23 -19.09 -31.19
CA ASP A 547 -0.96 -19.01 -30.32
C ASP A 547 -0.89 -17.81 -29.37
N LEU A 548 0.27 -17.55 -28.78
CA LEU A 548 0.45 -16.42 -27.87
C LEU A 548 0.41 -15.09 -28.61
N VAL A 549 0.98 -15.04 -29.81
CA VAL A 549 0.89 -13.87 -30.70
C VAL A 549 -0.57 -13.58 -31.03
N ALA A 550 -1.34 -14.60 -31.40
CA ALA A 550 -2.77 -14.46 -31.69
C ALA A 550 -3.56 -13.93 -30.48
N ILE A 551 -3.28 -14.41 -29.26
CA ILE A 551 -3.91 -13.89 -28.03
C ILE A 551 -3.53 -12.43 -27.77
N VAL A 552 -2.25 -12.07 -27.95
CA VAL A 552 -1.78 -10.70 -27.70
C VAL A 552 -2.43 -9.72 -28.68
N ILE A 553 -2.55 -10.09 -29.96
CA ILE A 553 -3.32 -9.34 -30.96
C ILE A 553 -4.78 -9.26 -30.51
N PHE A 554 -5.39 -10.41 -30.20
CA PHE A 554 -6.80 -10.47 -29.81
C PHE A 554 -7.13 -9.55 -28.63
N ALA A 555 -6.23 -9.47 -27.64
CA ALA A 555 -6.39 -8.68 -26.43
C ALA A 555 -6.17 -7.18 -26.62
N PHE A 556 -5.20 -6.78 -27.46
CA PHE A 556 -4.68 -5.40 -27.44
C PHE A 556 -4.76 -4.64 -28.77
N GLU A 557 -5.08 -5.30 -29.89
CA GLU A 557 -5.15 -4.68 -31.21
C GLU A 557 -6.07 -3.45 -31.25
N LYS A 558 -7.24 -3.54 -30.61
CA LYS A 558 -8.26 -2.47 -30.58
C LYS A 558 -7.97 -1.32 -29.61
N LEU A 559 -6.91 -1.40 -28.82
CA LEU A 559 -6.57 -0.33 -27.88
C LEU A 559 -6.05 0.90 -28.65
N SER A 560 -6.33 2.10 -28.13
CA SER A 560 -5.72 3.31 -28.67
C SER A 560 -4.23 3.41 -28.26
N PRO A 561 -3.36 4.09 -29.03
CA PRO A 561 -1.92 4.10 -28.75
C PRO A 561 -1.54 4.51 -27.31
N GLY A 562 -2.29 5.43 -26.71
CA GLY A 562 -2.04 5.92 -25.35
C GLY A 562 -2.55 5.00 -24.24
N GLU A 563 -3.41 4.02 -24.53
CA GLU A 563 -4.00 3.15 -23.52
C GLU A 563 -3.00 2.17 -22.92
N ARG A 564 -3.15 1.90 -21.63
CA ARG A 564 -2.35 0.88 -20.93
C ARG A 564 -2.85 -0.51 -21.31
N LEU A 565 -1.93 -1.45 -21.53
CA LEU A 565 -2.28 -2.87 -21.68
C LEU A 565 -3.01 -3.41 -20.43
N TRP A 566 -2.70 -2.84 -19.27
CA TRP A 566 -3.38 -3.12 -18.01
C TRP A 566 -3.73 -1.83 -17.25
N SER A 567 -5.02 -1.50 -17.20
CA SER A 567 -5.52 -0.26 -16.56
C SER A 567 -5.81 -0.41 -15.06
N ARG A 568 -5.95 -1.63 -14.53
CA ARG A 568 -6.38 -1.92 -13.14
C ARG A 568 -5.19 -2.16 -12.21
N SER A 569 -5.36 -2.26 -10.89
CA SER A 569 -4.25 -2.47 -9.93
C SER A 569 -3.50 -3.80 -10.08
N GLY A 570 -2.26 -3.87 -9.59
CA GLY A 570 -1.49 -5.14 -9.52
C GLY A 570 -2.07 -6.16 -8.55
N SER A 571 -2.74 -5.72 -7.49
CA SER A 571 -3.49 -6.62 -6.59
C SER A 571 -4.65 -7.29 -7.31
N THR A 572 -5.34 -6.56 -8.20
CA THR A 572 -6.41 -7.11 -9.05
C THR A 572 -5.87 -8.20 -9.96
N LEU A 573 -4.71 -8.00 -10.61
CA LEU A 573 -4.11 -9.01 -11.48
C LEU A 573 -3.74 -10.28 -10.69
N ARG A 574 -3.11 -10.14 -9.51
CA ARG A 574 -2.79 -11.28 -8.63
C ARG A 574 -4.04 -12.04 -8.20
N ASN A 575 -5.10 -11.34 -7.82
CA ASN A 575 -6.35 -11.96 -7.42
C ASN A 575 -7.03 -12.69 -8.59
N ARG A 576 -7.00 -12.12 -9.80
CA ARG A 576 -7.51 -12.80 -10.99
C ARG A 576 -6.70 -14.04 -11.33
N PHE A 577 -5.37 -13.95 -11.28
CA PHE A 577 -4.50 -15.10 -11.49
C PHE A 577 -4.78 -16.24 -10.51
N ARG A 578 -4.95 -15.94 -9.21
CA ARG A 578 -5.38 -16.95 -8.21
C ARG A 578 -6.72 -17.58 -8.55
N LYS A 579 -7.70 -16.79 -9.00
CA LYS A 579 -9.01 -17.33 -9.41
C LYS A 579 -8.90 -18.25 -10.63
N LEU A 580 -8.02 -17.94 -11.58
CA LEU A 580 -7.77 -18.82 -12.73
C LEU A 580 -7.14 -20.14 -12.28
N LEU A 581 -6.16 -20.11 -11.37
CA LEU A 581 -5.57 -21.32 -10.80
C LEU A 581 -6.61 -22.19 -10.10
N LEU A 582 -7.44 -21.58 -9.24
CA LEU A 582 -8.53 -22.29 -8.55
C LEU A 582 -9.53 -22.92 -9.53
N ALA A 583 -9.88 -22.21 -10.61
CA ALA A 583 -10.79 -22.73 -11.64
C ALA A 583 -10.17 -23.84 -12.48
N ALA A 584 -8.85 -23.83 -12.67
CA ALA A 584 -8.11 -24.93 -13.28
C ALA A 584 -7.97 -26.16 -12.36
N GLY A 585 -8.53 -26.10 -11.15
CA GLY A 585 -8.45 -27.17 -10.14
C GLY A 585 -7.18 -27.13 -9.29
N LEU A 586 -6.34 -26.10 -9.44
CA LEU A 586 -5.11 -25.93 -8.67
C LEU A 586 -5.43 -25.17 -7.37
N GLN A 587 -5.71 -25.92 -6.30
CA GLN A 587 -5.91 -25.40 -4.96
C GLN A 587 -4.58 -25.00 -4.30
N GLU A 588 -4.66 -24.31 -3.15
CA GLU A 588 -3.46 -24.02 -2.35
C GLU A 588 -2.76 -25.33 -1.96
N ARG A 589 -1.44 -25.40 -2.22
CA ARG A 589 -0.59 -26.58 -2.04
C ARG A 589 -1.03 -27.80 -2.85
N ALA A 590 -1.46 -27.59 -4.10
CA ALA A 590 -1.91 -28.67 -5.00
C ALA A 590 -0.91 -29.82 -5.17
N VAL A 591 0.40 -29.54 -5.08
CA VAL A 591 1.44 -30.57 -4.98
C VAL A 591 2.17 -30.39 -3.65
N PRO A 592 2.18 -31.41 -2.77
CA PRO A 592 2.95 -31.37 -1.53
C PRO A 592 4.42 -31.01 -1.82
N GLU A 593 5.02 -30.18 -0.97
CA GLU A 593 6.42 -29.73 -1.06
C GLU A 593 6.75 -28.72 -2.17
N LEU A 594 5.88 -28.53 -3.17
CA LEU A 594 6.08 -27.50 -4.20
C LEU A 594 5.34 -26.21 -3.84
N LYS A 595 5.98 -25.09 -4.16
CA LYS A 595 5.36 -23.77 -4.01
C LYS A 595 4.26 -23.59 -5.06
N ASP A 596 3.14 -23.02 -4.65
CA ASP A 596 2.05 -22.67 -5.55
C ASP A 596 2.48 -21.65 -6.61
N PHE A 597 1.80 -21.71 -7.76
CA PHE A 597 2.07 -20.77 -8.84
C PHE A 597 1.67 -19.35 -8.48
N ASP A 598 2.50 -18.40 -8.94
CA ASP A 598 2.25 -16.98 -8.89
C ASP A 598 2.62 -16.32 -10.23
N LEU A 599 2.41 -15.01 -10.35
CA LEU A 599 2.72 -14.28 -11.60
C LEU A 599 4.21 -14.33 -11.96
N ALA A 600 5.12 -14.59 -11.01
CA ALA A 600 6.54 -14.74 -11.30
C ALA A 600 6.87 -16.10 -11.94
N SER A 601 6.02 -17.11 -11.70
CA SER A 601 6.11 -18.46 -12.26
C SER A 601 6.00 -18.49 -13.79
N LEU A 602 5.30 -17.50 -14.40
CA LEU A 602 5.13 -17.38 -15.85
C LEU A 602 6.47 -17.20 -16.57
N ARG A 603 7.32 -16.32 -16.04
CA ARG A 603 8.62 -16.02 -16.65
C ARG A 603 9.58 -17.21 -16.54
N ALA A 604 9.57 -17.92 -15.42
CA ALA A 604 10.35 -19.16 -15.24
C ALA A 604 9.83 -20.29 -16.15
N GLY A 605 8.50 -20.41 -16.26
CA GLY A 605 7.82 -21.37 -17.14
C GLY A 605 8.22 -21.18 -18.61
N GLY A 606 8.10 -19.96 -19.13
CA GLY A 606 8.49 -19.66 -20.51
C GLY A 606 9.99 -19.89 -20.77
N ALA A 607 10.85 -19.57 -19.80
CA ALA A 607 12.29 -19.78 -19.93
C ALA A 607 12.65 -21.26 -20.00
N THR A 608 12.00 -22.07 -19.15
CA THR A 608 12.18 -23.51 -19.10
C THR A 608 11.67 -24.17 -20.38
N TRP A 609 10.50 -23.76 -20.88
CA TRP A 609 9.98 -24.26 -22.17
C TRP A 609 10.90 -23.90 -23.35
N LEU A 610 11.42 -22.68 -23.38
CA LEU A 610 12.38 -22.28 -24.42
C LEU A 610 13.67 -23.08 -24.33
N MET A 611 14.15 -23.40 -23.12
CA MET A 611 15.32 -24.26 -22.98
C MET A 611 15.04 -25.67 -23.52
N LEU A 612 13.92 -26.29 -23.10
CA LEU A 612 13.52 -27.63 -23.55
C LEU A 612 13.32 -27.75 -25.07
N THR A 613 12.93 -26.66 -25.73
CA THR A 613 12.62 -26.66 -27.17
C THR A 613 13.80 -26.23 -28.05
N THR A 614 14.68 -25.36 -27.55
CA THR A 614 15.78 -24.81 -28.35
C THR A 614 17.14 -25.37 -27.97
N GLU A 615 17.26 -25.98 -26.79
CA GLU A 615 18.52 -26.45 -26.16
C GLU A 615 19.64 -25.38 -26.16
N SER A 616 19.27 -24.10 -26.34
CA SER A 616 20.21 -23.01 -26.57
C SER A 616 20.19 -22.03 -25.39
N PRO A 617 21.14 -22.15 -24.45
CA PRO A 617 21.21 -21.26 -23.30
C PRO A 617 21.42 -19.81 -23.70
N ASP A 618 22.19 -19.53 -24.75
CA ASP A 618 22.38 -18.16 -25.23
C ASP A 618 21.11 -17.56 -25.84
N TYR A 619 20.31 -18.37 -26.54
CA TYR A 619 19.02 -17.93 -27.05
C TYR A 619 18.09 -17.55 -25.90
N VAL A 620 17.92 -18.42 -24.91
CA VAL A 620 17.11 -18.17 -23.71
C VAL A 620 17.63 -16.95 -22.94
N ARG A 621 18.96 -16.82 -22.78
CA ARG A 621 19.60 -15.69 -22.09
C ARG A 621 19.27 -14.36 -22.75
N ARG A 622 19.45 -14.27 -24.07
CA ARG A 622 19.11 -13.09 -24.87
C ARG A 622 17.61 -12.80 -24.76
N ARG A 623 16.79 -13.84 -24.84
CA ARG A 623 15.33 -13.74 -24.81
C ARG A 623 14.80 -13.16 -23.51
N GLY A 624 15.32 -13.65 -22.37
CA GLY A 624 14.92 -13.17 -21.06
C GLY A 624 15.71 -11.95 -20.59
N ARG A 625 16.69 -11.48 -21.36
CA ARG A 625 17.47 -10.27 -21.06
C ARG A 625 18.28 -10.42 -19.77
N TRP A 626 18.85 -11.61 -19.55
CA TRP A 626 19.74 -11.88 -18.42
C TRP A 626 21.17 -11.46 -18.75
N ILE A 627 21.81 -10.77 -17.79
CA ILE A 627 23.18 -10.26 -17.95
C ILE A 627 24.17 -11.43 -18.05
N THR A 628 23.99 -12.46 -17.22
CA THR A 628 24.87 -13.65 -17.18
C THR A 628 24.07 -14.94 -17.23
N THR A 629 24.68 -16.02 -17.73
CA THR A 629 24.11 -17.37 -17.79
C THR A 629 23.74 -17.89 -16.40
N LYS A 630 24.58 -17.62 -15.39
CA LYS A 630 24.32 -17.98 -13.99
C LYS A 630 23.02 -17.40 -13.41
N VAL A 631 22.61 -16.19 -13.84
CA VAL A 631 21.33 -15.60 -13.40
C VAL A 631 20.14 -16.21 -14.15
N MET A 632 20.35 -16.64 -15.40
CA MET A 632 19.33 -17.36 -16.18
C MET A 632 19.06 -18.75 -15.60
N GLU A 633 20.09 -19.49 -15.16
CA GLU A 633 19.99 -20.83 -14.54
C GLU A 633 19.05 -20.86 -13.32
N ILE A 634 18.91 -19.75 -12.59
CA ILE A 634 17.94 -19.60 -11.48
C ILE A 634 16.49 -19.83 -11.92
N TYR A 635 16.19 -19.54 -13.19
CA TYR A 635 14.83 -19.57 -13.76
C TYR A 635 14.55 -20.83 -14.58
N ILE A 636 15.57 -21.59 -14.94
CA ILE A 636 15.42 -22.82 -15.72
C ILE A 636 15.24 -23.96 -14.74
N GLN A 637 14.07 -24.58 -14.78
CA GLN A 637 13.73 -25.68 -13.88
C GLN A 637 13.10 -26.83 -14.66
N GLU A 638 13.88 -27.42 -15.56
CA GLU A 638 13.42 -28.46 -16.49
C GLU A 638 12.76 -29.61 -15.74
N VAL A 639 13.47 -30.19 -14.76
CA VAL A 639 12.98 -31.34 -14.00
C VAL A 639 11.75 -30.99 -13.14
N SER A 640 11.73 -29.84 -12.47
CA SER A 640 10.61 -29.51 -11.57
C SER A 640 9.33 -29.17 -12.34
N SER A 641 9.45 -28.50 -13.49
CA SER A 641 8.30 -28.20 -14.36
C SER A 641 7.69 -29.47 -14.96
N LEU A 642 8.53 -30.42 -15.38
CA LEU A 642 8.09 -31.71 -15.94
C LEU A 642 7.49 -32.62 -14.86
N MET A 643 8.02 -32.58 -13.64
CA MET A 643 7.56 -33.41 -12.52
C MET A 643 6.33 -32.84 -11.80
N TYR A 644 5.94 -31.59 -12.06
CA TYR A 644 4.75 -31.00 -11.45
C TYR A 644 3.47 -31.75 -11.84
N LEU A 645 3.23 -31.93 -13.14
CA LEU A 645 2.00 -32.54 -13.65
C LEU A 645 1.81 -34.00 -13.20
N PRO A 646 2.84 -34.87 -13.23
CA PRO A 646 2.73 -36.25 -12.73
C PRO A 646 2.33 -36.34 -11.25
N ARG A 647 2.71 -35.35 -10.42
CA ARG A 647 2.45 -35.32 -8.98
C ARG A 647 1.06 -34.80 -8.62
N LEU A 648 0.32 -34.24 -9.57
CA LEU A 648 -1.07 -33.83 -9.32
C LEU A 648 -1.99 -35.04 -9.17
N PRO A 649 -3.07 -34.93 -8.37
CA PRO A 649 -4.15 -35.92 -8.36
C PRO A 649 -4.67 -36.18 -9.79
N ALA A 650 -4.97 -37.44 -10.10
CA ALA A 650 -5.36 -37.85 -11.45
C ALA A 650 -6.58 -37.08 -11.98
N GLU A 651 -7.56 -36.80 -11.11
CA GLU A 651 -8.75 -36.01 -11.45
C GLU A 651 -8.40 -34.56 -11.78
N THR A 652 -7.62 -33.88 -10.92
CA THR A 652 -7.15 -32.51 -11.16
C THR A 652 -6.33 -32.42 -12.45
N ARG A 653 -5.45 -33.40 -12.69
CA ARG A 653 -4.63 -33.48 -13.90
C ARG A 653 -5.47 -33.66 -15.15
N ALA A 654 -6.48 -34.54 -15.10
CA ALA A 654 -7.40 -34.75 -16.21
C ALA A 654 -8.22 -33.48 -16.52
N GLY A 655 -8.73 -32.79 -15.50
CA GLY A 655 -9.41 -31.51 -15.66
C GLY A 655 -8.51 -30.43 -16.26
N LEU A 656 -7.25 -30.37 -15.82
CA LEU A 656 -6.26 -29.45 -16.36
C LEU A 656 -5.94 -29.73 -17.84
N PHE A 657 -5.78 -31.00 -18.21
CA PHE A 657 -5.59 -31.39 -19.61
C PHE A 657 -6.83 -31.15 -20.46
N ALA A 658 -8.04 -31.32 -19.92
CA ALA A 658 -9.26 -30.96 -20.63
C ALA A 658 -9.27 -29.46 -20.97
N TRP A 659 -8.89 -28.59 -20.03
CA TRP A 659 -8.76 -27.15 -20.28
C TRP A 659 -7.66 -26.80 -21.28
N ALA A 660 -6.51 -27.48 -21.19
CA ALA A 660 -5.37 -27.24 -22.08
C ALA A 660 -5.67 -27.71 -23.51
N ASN A 661 -6.28 -28.88 -23.68
CA ASN A 661 -6.66 -29.42 -24.98
C ASN A 661 -7.80 -28.61 -25.62
N GLY A 662 -8.73 -28.11 -24.81
CA GLY A 662 -9.83 -27.24 -25.26
C GLY A 662 -9.43 -25.79 -25.56
N PHE A 663 -8.13 -25.49 -25.62
CA PHE A 663 -7.63 -24.12 -25.82
C PHE A 663 -8.03 -23.54 -27.18
N HIS A 664 -7.87 -24.31 -28.26
CA HIS A 664 -8.16 -23.82 -29.60
C HIS A 664 -9.66 -23.55 -29.78
N GLU A 665 -10.52 -24.39 -29.21
CA GLU A 665 -11.97 -24.23 -29.20
C GLU A 665 -12.39 -23.02 -28.35
N ALA A 666 -11.79 -22.86 -27.16
CA ALA A 666 -12.05 -21.69 -26.31
C ALA A 666 -11.63 -20.39 -27.01
N PHE A 667 -10.51 -20.39 -27.73
CA PHE A 667 -10.04 -19.23 -28.48
C PHE A 667 -10.88 -18.96 -29.73
N ALA A 668 -11.27 -20.00 -30.48
CA ALA A 668 -12.18 -19.90 -31.62
C ALA A 668 -13.55 -19.34 -31.19
N PHE A 669 -14.08 -19.80 -30.05
CA PHE A 669 -15.29 -19.25 -29.46
C PHE A 669 -15.14 -17.78 -29.07
N ALA A 670 -14.03 -17.40 -28.43
CA ALA A 670 -13.76 -16.00 -28.08
C ALA A 670 -13.66 -15.11 -29.33
N LEU A 671 -13.03 -15.60 -30.41
CA LEU A 671 -12.97 -14.92 -31.71
C LEU A 671 -14.35 -14.78 -32.34
N TRP A 672 -15.16 -15.83 -32.32
CA TRP A 672 -16.55 -15.80 -32.81
C TRP A 672 -17.38 -14.77 -32.03
N CYS A 673 -17.30 -14.76 -30.70
CA CYS A 673 -17.95 -13.75 -29.88
C CYS A 673 -17.47 -12.32 -30.21
N ARG A 674 -16.16 -12.12 -30.44
CA ARG A 674 -15.62 -10.81 -30.83
C ARG A 674 -16.13 -10.37 -32.21
N LYS A 675 -16.25 -11.29 -33.17
CA LYS A 675 -16.81 -11.00 -34.51
C LYS A 675 -18.27 -10.54 -34.42
N LEU A 676 -19.05 -11.17 -33.54
CA LEU A 676 -20.46 -10.81 -33.30
C LEU A 676 -20.63 -9.65 -32.31
N SER A 677 -19.56 -8.99 -31.87
CA SER A 677 -19.59 -7.92 -30.87
C SER A 677 -20.30 -8.29 -29.55
N ILE A 678 -20.23 -9.58 -29.19
CA ILE A 678 -20.78 -10.09 -27.93
C ILE A 678 -19.90 -9.62 -26.77
N GLN A 679 -20.55 -9.08 -25.73
CA GLN A 679 -19.86 -8.57 -24.55
C GLN A 679 -19.08 -9.69 -23.84
N PRO A 680 -17.80 -9.48 -23.46
CA PRO A 680 -16.95 -10.54 -22.91
C PRO A 680 -17.53 -11.25 -21.67
N HIS A 681 -18.26 -10.54 -20.81
CA HIS A 681 -18.85 -11.11 -19.59
C HIS A 681 -20.00 -12.10 -19.85
N LEU A 682 -20.56 -12.14 -21.07
CA LEU A 682 -21.66 -13.03 -21.47
C LEU A 682 -21.18 -14.36 -22.07
N ARG A 683 -19.88 -14.51 -22.35
CA ARG A 683 -19.34 -15.69 -23.04
C ARG A 683 -19.60 -16.98 -22.31
N LEU A 684 -19.35 -17.01 -21.00
CA LEU A 684 -19.58 -18.20 -20.18
C LEU A 684 -21.07 -18.58 -20.08
N SER A 685 -21.98 -17.60 -20.05
CA SER A 685 -23.42 -17.89 -20.04
C SER A 685 -23.89 -18.45 -21.38
N LEU A 686 -23.37 -17.93 -22.50
CA LEU A 686 -23.70 -18.43 -23.84
C LEU A 686 -23.20 -19.85 -24.05
N LEU A 687 -21.98 -20.15 -23.59
CA LEU A 687 -21.40 -21.49 -23.66
C LEU A 687 -22.25 -22.49 -22.87
N LYS A 688 -22.70 -22.13 -21.65
CA LYS A 688 -23.59 -22.96 -20.83
C LYS A 688 -24.96 -23.20 -21.45
N GLN A 689 -25.42 -22.31 -22.33
CA GLN A 689 -26.69 -22.43 -23.04
C GLN A 689 -26.57 -23.27 -24.33
N GLY A 690 -25.38 -23.78 -24.67
CA GLY A 690 -25.17 -24.62 -25.85
C GLY A 690 -25.29 -23.86 -27.18
N LEU A 691 -25.18 -22.52 -27.16
CA LEU A 691 -25.32 -21.67 -28.34
C LEU A 691 -24.08 -21.65 -29.24
N TYR A 692 -23.05 -22.39 -28.87
CA TYR A 692 -21.86 -22.64 -29.68
C TYR A 692 -21.62 -24.14 -29.75
N ASN A 693 -22.00 -24.74 -30.87
CA ASN A 693 -21.52 -26.06 -31.27
C ASN A 693 -20.25 -25.80 -32.10
N ALA A 694 -19.09 -26.15 -31.52
CA ALA A 694 -17.83 -26.17 -32.25
C ALA A 694 -17.81 -27.34 -33.22
#